data_AF-A0AA36UPB0-F1
#
_entry.id   AF-A0AA36UPB0-F1
#
_cell.length_a   1.000
_cell.length_b   1.000
_cell.length_c   1.000
_cell.angle_alpha   90.00
_cell.angle_beta   90.00
_cell.angle_gamma   90.00
#
_symmetry.space_group_name_H-M   'P 1'
#
loop_
_entity.id
_entity.type
_entity.pdbx_description
1 polymer ?
#
loop_
_entity_poly.entity_id
_entity_poly.type
_entity_poly.pdbx_seq_one_letter_code
_entity_poly.pdbx_strand_id
1 'polypeptide(L)'
;MTQNIEQRTEVAVTRYEGASSLVNELGTKDKTVDTPSGLRDSFPKLSRELREANIKKDVDFASFQSKNAAEHEAAQSHREIDFIGRFSLSQQPISWTPSTTISDKFQRYFVGVVGDASYKEFLPNPSKLPFDTSASIEEDFAKEYWLENGVPSTFHVDEEIKKNSEIDTGTKQMVGTSLSLIGKVISNENALRLTEKQRRLRMFPPPSPGEVIASINDFEVAFESGFKSKLLQDDYEIHADKYIKDYFNPTDSELDFLMSCGCTVLWRDAHGSLARIFTTKTINLQGNTIWKAIKEWTVTFVANHSDYVFHTQNNMGFTGTIGISFDGNFLAESIVQYTNCNRVIAKHGEAKNIQTENVENYRGAWIFLNVESLDYDDLDAKNIEQNPQPGSPHGQHHSYSFNNVKKLKGGVCKADNVDKLFHITGVCSGDAGMFIGTNLNDNGSYIMGTPQGVSASFILDGFQEALVYNPSSDEASFTVPYINAKNGTSRLLALRSGVGLRIGKFIGVNARNGISDKSYAGTKDVQIDDFHCENILEERGLDLENSDVTIGRFKGKNITSTQYGEVGRVGANAKFKCDKYETEGGTAATALRIQHLDLGRVLINTVETDCLNKVVYEADKDFGGKSFIGRINGFLIQGGAPSTLTVSNNAITISQSSHRIDPEEVGDVVVGELHTIDGAPSIDTIVTLQTRNNTRDVIIKHGLGNIHLPNGQDIKLNSTNDTIQLKWNGKYWSKPV
;
A
#
# COMPACT_ATOMS: atom_id res chain seq x y z
N MET A 1 -52.46 -62.24 12.06
CA MET A 1 -51.80 -60.99 12.49
C MET A 1 -50.29 -61.16 12.53
N THR A 2 -49.76 -62.16 13.23
CA THR A 2 -48.32 -62.49 13.29
C THR A 2 -47.67 -62.66 11.91
N GLN A 3 -48.24 -63.48 11.02
CA GLN A 3 -47.73 -63.66 9.64
C GLN A 3 -47.65 -62.34 8.83
N ASN A 4 -48.56 -61.39 9.07
CA ASN A 4 -48.55 -60.09 8.38
C ASN A 4 -47.43 -59.19 8.90
N ILE A 5 -47.16 -59.26 10.21
CA ILE A 5 -46.04 -58.55 10.84
C ILE A 5 -44.70 -59.13 10.36
N GLU A 6 -44.57 -60.45 10.29
CA GLU A 6 -43.37 -61.13 9.78
C GLU A 6 -43.08 -60.74 8.33
N GLN A 7 -44.08 -60.81 7.43
CA GLN A 7 -43.92 -60.41 6.03
C GLN A 7 -43.55 -58.93 5.86
N ARG A 8 -44.14 -58.03 6.64
CA ARG A 8 -43.80 -56.59 6.58
C ARG A 8 -42.41 -56.31 7.13
N THR A 9 -41.99 -57.08 8.14
CA THR A 9 -40.64 -56.97 8.71
C THR A 9 -39.60 -57.48 7.73
N GLU A 10 -39.85 -58.62 7.08
CA GLU A 10 -38.97 -59.18 6.05
C GLU A 10 -38.77 -58.20 4.89
N VAL A 11 -39.86 -57.65 4.35
CA VAL A 11 -39.78 -56.63 3.28
C VAL A 11 -39.01 -55.38 3.72
N ALA A 12 -39.17 -54.95 4.98
CA ALA A 12 -38.43 -53.81 5.50
C ALA A 12 -36.94 -54.12 5.65
N VAL A 13 -36.57 -55.29 6.17
CA VAL A 13 -35.17 -55.74 6.32
C VAL A 13 -34.49 -55.82 4.96
N THR A 14 -35.10 -56.48 3.97
CA THR A 14 -34.54 -56.56 2.62
C THR A 14 -34.33 -55.17 2.00
N ARG A 15 -35.25 -54.23 2.24
CA ARG A 15 -35.11 -52.85 1.77
C ARG A 15 -33.94 -52.12 2.43
N TYR A 16 -33.75 -52.30 3.74
CA TYR A 16 -32.64 -51.66 4.46
C TYR A 16 -31.29 -52.28 4.11
N GLU A 17 -31.21 -53.59 3.92
CA GLU A 17 -29.99 -54.27 3.46
C GLU A 17 -29.58 -53.83 2.05
N GLY A 18 -30.56 -53.70 1.14
CA GLY A 18 -30.30 -53.17 -0.20
C GLY A 18 -29.79 -51.73 -0.19
N ALA A 19 -30.38 -50.87 0.65
CA ALA A 19 -29.93 -49.48 0.81
C ALA A 19 -28.52 -49.39 1.43
N SER A 20 -28.24 -50.22 2.44
CA SER A 20 -26.93 -50.29 3.10
C SER A 20 -25.83 -50.74 2.13
N SER A 21 -26.11 -51.77 1.33
CA SER A 21 -25.20 -52.25 0.28
C SER A 21 -24.90 -51.14 -0.74
N LEU A 22 -25.92 -50.42 -1.20
CA LEU A 22 -25.76 -49.32 -2.15
C LEU A 22 -24.93 -48.15 -1.60
N VAL A 23 -25.13 -47.78 -0.34
CA VAL A 23 -24.30 -46.75 0.33
C VAL A 23 -22.85 -47.21 0.43
N ASN A 24 -22.61 -48.47 0.78
CA ASN A 24 -21.27 -49.02 0.83
C ASN A 24 -20.61 -49.01 -0.57
N GLU A 25 -21.35 -49.35 -1.63
CA GLU A 25 -20.83 -49.27 -2.99
C GLU A 25 -20.48 -47.84 -3.42
N LEU A 26 -21.32 -46.85 -3.10
CA LEU A 26 -21.05 -45.43 -3.38
C LEU A 26 -19.82 -44.90 -2.63
N GLY A 27 -19.58 -45.37 -1.40
CA GLY A 27 -18.47 -44.95 -0.57
C GLY A 27 -17.12 -45.61 -0.91
N THR A 28 -17.13 -46.84 -1.42
CA THR A 28 -15.90 -47.66 -1.48
C THR A 28 -15.47 -48.11 -2.86
N LYS A 29 -16.39 -48.24 -3.83
CA LYS A 29 -16.07 -48.79 -5.15
C LYS A 29 -15.95 -47.68 -6.17
N ASP A 30 -14.83 -47.61 -6.87
CA ASP A 30 -14.59 -46.69 -7.99
C ASP A 30 -15.35 -47.13 -9.26
N LYS A 31 -16.66 -46.97 -9.25
CA LYS A 31 -17.57 -47.29 -10.37
C LYS A 31 -18.75 -46.34 -10.42
N THR A 32 -19.53 -46.43 -11.50
CA THR A 32 -20.88 -45.88 -11.56
C THR A 32 -21.84 -46.88 -10.92
N VAL A 33 -22.67 -46.41 -9.99
CA VAL A 33 -23.64 -47.19 -9.22
C VAL A 33 -25.05 -46.83 -9.70
N ASP A 34 -25.88 -47.83 -9.97
CA ASP A 34 -27.29 -47.60 -10.29
C ASP A 34 -28.08 -47.36 -9.01
N THR A 35 -28.71 -46.19 -8.92
CA THR A 35 -29.49 -45.77 -7.75
C THR A 35 -30.96 -45.62 -8.13
N PRO A 36 -31.90 -45.62 -7.17
CA PRO A 36 -33.31 -45.32 -7.45
C PRO A 36 -33.54 -43.96 -8.14
N SER A 37 -32.55 -43.06 -8.13
CA SER A 37 -32.59 -41.76 -8.80
C SER A 37 -31.74 -41.72 -10.09
N GLY A 38 -31.38 -42.89 -10.63
CA GLY A 38 -30.55 -43.05 -11.82
C GLY A 38 -29.09 -43.41 -11.53
N LEU A 39 -28.28 -43.50 -12.60
CA LEU A 39 -26.85 -43.78 -12.51
C LEU A 39 -26.11 -42.63 -11.81
N ARG A 40 -25.28 -42.95 -10.82
CA ARG A 40 -24.45 -42.00 -10.07
C ARG A 40 -23.00 -42.49 -10.02
N ASP A 41 -22.03 -41.60 -10.20
CA ASP A 41 -20.64 -41.94 -9.93
C ASP A 41 -20.38 -41.98 -8.43
N SER A 42 -19.63 -42.98 -8.00
CA SER A 42 -19.16 -43.13 -6.62
C SER A 42 -18.20 -42.01 -6.21
N PHE A 43 -18.05 -41.78 -4.90
CA PHE A 43 -17.13 -40.76 -4.39
C PHE A 43 -15.67 -40.98 -4.81
N PRO A 44 -15.11 -42.21 -4.77
CA PRO A 44 -13.76 -42.45 -5.27
C PRO A 44 -13.59 -42.10 -6.75
N LYS A 45 -14.61 -42.39 -7.58
CA LYS A 45 -14.58 -42.09 -9.02
C LYS A 45 -14.59 -40.59 -9.28
N LEU A 46 -15.51 -39.85 -8.64
CA LEU A 46 -15.59 -38.39 -8.71
C LEU A 46 -14.29 -37.73 -8.25
N SER A 47 -13.69 -38.22 -7.17
CA SER A 47 -12.42 -37.71 -6.66
C SER A 47 -11.27 -37.92 -7.65
N ARG A 48 -11.22 -39.05 -8.36
CA ARG A 48 -10.20 -39.31 -9.38
C ARG A 48 -10.39 -38.40 -10.60
N GLU A 49 -11.61 -38.33 -11.12
CA GLU A 49 -11.91 -37.51 -12.31
C GLU A 49 -11.63 -36.02 -12.06
N LEU A 50 -11.94 -35.52 -10.86
CA LEU A 50 -11.59 -34.16 -10.45
C LEU A 50 -10.06 -33.95 -10.41
N ARG A 51 -9.31 -34.93 -9.90
CA ARG A 51 -7.85 -34.87 -9.87
C ARG A 51 -7.24 -34.88 -11.27
N GLU A 52 -7.74 -35.73 -12.17
CA GLU A 52 -7.30 -35.79 -13.57
C GLU A 52 -7.61 -34.49 -14.32
N ALA A 53 -8.79 -33.90 -14.09
CA ALA A 53 -9.16 -32.61 -14.65
C ALA A 53 -8.24 -31.48 -14.17
N ASN A 54 -7.84 -31.48 -12.90
CA ASN A 54 -6.90 -30.49 -12.37
C ASN A 54 -5.50 -30.67 -12.96
N ILE A 55 -4.99 -31.90 -13.06
CA ILE A 55 -3.69 -32.19 -13.69
C ILE A 55 -3.68 -31.70 -15.15
N LYS A 56 -4.76 -31.92 -15.89
CA LYS A 56 -4.86 -31.45 -17.27
C LYS A 56 -4.80 -29.92 -17.36
N LYS A 57 -5.50 -29.21 -16.47
CA LYS A 57 -5.45 -27.74 -16.41
C LYS A 57 -4.03 -27.23 -16.11
N ASP A 58 -3.31 -27.88 -15.20
CA ASP A 58 -1.94 -27.49 -14.86
C ASP A 58 -0.98 -27.66 -16.05
N VAL A 59 -1.12 -28.75 -16.81
CA VAL A 59 -0.33 -29.01 -18.02
C VAL A 59 -0.63 -27.98 -19.12
N ASP A 60 -1.93 -27.70 -19.36
CA ASP A 60 -2.35 -26.71 -20.35
C ASP A 60 -1.83 -25.31 -19.99
N PHE A 61 -1.89 -24.94 -18.70
CA PHE A 61 -1.36 -23.68 -18.19
C PHE A 61 0.16 -23.54 -18.37
N ALA A 62 0.93 -24.60 -18.05
CA ALA A 62 2.37 -24.62 -18.26
C ALA A 62 2.74 -24.46 -19.75
N SER A 63 1.98 -25.10 -20.65
CA SER A 63 2.19 -24.97 -22.10
C SER A 63 1.94 -23.54 -22.59
N PHE A 64 0.90 -22.88 -22.08
CA PHE A 64 0.57 -21.49 -22.42
C PHE A 64 1.67 -20.51 -21.96
N GLN A 65 2.19 -20.68 -20.74
CA GLN A 65 3.30 -19.85 -20.23
C GLN A 65 4.56 -19.97 -21.11
N SER A 66 4.91 -21.20 -21.53
CA SER A 66 6.10 -21.43 -22.35
C SER A 66 6.02 -20.75 -23.72
N LYS A 67 4.82 -20.67 -24.31
CA LYS A 67 4.60 -20.04 -25.62
C LYS A 67 4.73 -18.52 -25.55
N ASN A 68 4.16 -17.89 -24.52
CA ASN A 68 4.23 -16.43 -24.36
C ASN A 68 5.66 -15.94 -24.06
N ALA A 69 6.45 -16.72 -23.31
CA ALA A 69 7.85 -16.40 -23.06
C ALA A 69 8.67 -16.36 -24.36
N ALA A 70 8.47 -17.35 -25.24
CA ALA A 70 9.15 -17.41 -26.54
C ALA A 70 8.76 -16.25 -27.47
N GLU A 71 7.48 -15.85 -27.49
CA GLU A 71 7.00 -14.72 -28.30
C GLU A 71 7.56 -13.37 -27.80
N HIS A 72 7.69 -13.20 -26.48
CA HIS A 72 8.28 -11.98 -25.89
C HIS A 72 9.78 -11.85 -26.17
N GLU A 73 10.52 -12.96 -26.06
CA GLU A 73 11.95 -13.01 -26.37
C GLU A 73 12.23 -12.69 -27.85
N ALA A 74 11.42 -13.25 -28.76
CA ALA A 74 11.49 -12.94 -30.19
C ALA A 74 11.21 -11.45 -30.48
N ALA A 75 10.23 -10.84 -29.80
CA ALA A 75 9.90 -9.43 -29.96
C ALA A 75 11.00 -8.48 -29.41
N GLN A 76 11.64 -8.85 -28.30
CA GLN A 76 12.78 -8.09 -27.76
C GLN A 76 14.00 -8.18 -28.67
N SER A 77 14.34 -9.39 -29.14
CA SER A 77 15.44 -9.61 -30.08
C SER A 77 15.23 -8.80 -31.38
N HIS A 78 14.01 -8.73 -31.91
CA HIS A 78 13.71 -7.93 -33.10
C HIS A 78 13.91 -6.42 -32.87
N ARG A 79 13.53 -5.90 -31.70
CA ARG A 79 13.74 -4.48 -31.34
C ARG A 79 15.22 -4.15 -31.13
N GLU A 80 15.98 -5.03 -30.50
CA GLU A 80 17.44 -4.86 -30.34
C GLU A 80 18.16 -4.89 -31.68
N ILE A 81 17.79 -5.80 -32.59
CA ILE A 81 18.36 -5.84 -33.95
C ILE A 81 18.03 -4.56 -34.71
N ASP A 82 16.79 -4.05 -34.63
CA ASP A 82 16.41 -2.80 -35.31
C ASP A 82 17.11 -1.58 -34.71
N PHE A 83 17.32 -1.55 -33.39
CA PHE A 83 18.06 -0.49 -32.70
C PHE A 83 19.56 -0.51 -33.04
N ILE A 84 20.20 -1.68 -32.98
CA ILE A 84 21.61 -1.87 -33.35
C ILE A 84 21.82 -1.58 -34.85
N GLY A 85 20.86 -1.95 -35.71
CA GLY A 85 20.88 -1.61 -37.14
C GLY A 85 20.80 -0.11 -37.43
N ARG A 86 20.14 0.67 -36.57
CA ARG A 86 20.05 2.14 -36.71
C ARG A 86 21.32 2.86 -36.24
N PHE A 87 22.01 2.33 -35.21
CA PHE A 87 23.23 2.95 -34.67
C PHE A 87 24.52 2.51 -35.38
N SER A 88 24.59 1.28 -35.87
CA SER A 88 25.78 0.73 -36.54
C SER A 88 26.12 1.40 -37.88
N LEU A 89 25.15 2.06 -38.54
CA LEU A 89 25.38 2.87 -39.74
C LEU A 89 25.95 4.27 -39.45
N SER A 90 25.92 4.73 -38.19
CA SER A 90 26.32 6.09 -37.80
C SER A 90 27.72 6.23 -37.19
N GLN A 91 28.48 5.13 -37.03
CA GLN A 91 29.74 5.11 -36.26
C GLN A 91 31.03 4.85 -37.05
N GLN A 92 31.09 5.21 -38.33
CA GLN A 92 32.40 5.40 -38.97
C GLN A 92 32.73 6.89 -38.96
N PRO A 93 33.67 7.38 -38.12
CA PRO A 93 34.13 8.75 -38.18
C PRO A 93 34.90 8.94 -39.49
N ILE A 94 34.24 9.51 -40.52
CA ILE A 94 34.90 9.84 -41.78
C ILE A 94 35.52 11.23 -41.61
N SER A 95 36.85 11.30 -41.71
CA SER A 95 37.57 12.58 -41.69
C SER A 95 37.15 13.40 -42.90
N TRP A 96 36.65 14.62 -42.67
CA TRP A 96 36.20 15.52 -43.73
C TRP A 96 37.38 15.97 -44.60
N THR A 97 37.36 15.59 -45.87
CA THR A 97 38.21 16.17 -46.92
C THR A 97 37.32 16.78 -48.01
N PRO A 98 37.62 18.00 -48.49
CA PRO A 98 36.88 18.60 -49.59
C PRO A 98 36.87 17.65 -50.79
N SER A 99 35.69 17.42 -51.37
CA SER A 99 35.43 16.55 -52.55
C SER A 99 35.18 15.05 -52.27
N THR A 100 34.89 14.64 -51.03
CA THR A 100 34.56 13.22 -50.73
C THR A 100 33.05 12.96 -50.72
N THR A 101 32.62 11.94 -51.47
CA THR A 101 31.23 11.46 -51.56
C THR A 101 30.86 10.58 -50.37
N ILE A 102 29.82 10.96 -49.61
CA ILE A 102 29.20 10.08 -48.60
C ILE A 102 27.73 9.87 -48.98
N SER A 103 27.29 8.62 -48.94
CA SER A 103 26.02 8.15 -49.47
C SER A 103 25.43 7.13 -48.50
N ASP A 104 24.38 7.49 -47.78
CA ASP A 104 23.54 6.50 -47.12
C ASP A 104 22.05 6.75 -47.39
N LYS A 105 21.19 5.84 -46.92
CA LYS A 105 19.74 5.86 -47.17
C LYS A 105 18.99 7.04 -46.52
N PHE A 106 19.68 7.89 -45.76
CA PHE A 106 19.10 9.03 -45.06
C PHE A 106 19.69 10.38 -45.50
N GLN A 107 20.88 10.43 -46.10
CA GLN A 107 21.46 11.70 -46.58
C GLN A 107 22.38 11.52 -47.81
N ARG A 108 22.30 12.46 -48.76
CA ARG A 108 23.35 12.68 -49.76
C ARG A 108 23.37 14.16 -50.19
N TYR A 109 24.56 14.76 -50.30
CA TYR A 109 24.76 16.09 -50.90
C TYR A 109 25.85 16.09 -51.99
N PHE A 110 25.94 17.23 -52.67
CA PHE A 110 27.08 17.82 -53.39
C PHE A 110 27.15 17.51 -54.91
N VAL A 111 27.90 18.21 -55.77
CA VAL A 111 28.95 19.25 -55.66
C VAL A 111 28.86 20.11 -56.93
N GLY A 112 29.16 21.40 -56.83
CA GLY A 112 29.41 22.29 -57.97
C GLY A 112 29.40 23.76 -57.56
N VAL A 113 30.17 24.60 -58.26
CA VAL A 113 30.02 26.05 -58.14
C VAL A 113 28.69 26.42 -58.78
N VAL A 114 27.83 27.11 -58.05
CA VAL A 114 26.54 27.61 -58.56
C VAL A 114 26.80 28.38 -59.86
N GLY A 115 26.38 27.82 -60.99
CA GLY A 115 26.59 28.38 -62.33
C GLY A 115 27.32 27.50 -63.36
N ASP A 116 27.86 26.34 -63.00
CA ASP A 116 28.42 25.38 -63.98
C ASP A 116 27.37 24.38 -64.48
N ALA A 117 27.52 23.87 -65.70
CA ALA A 117 26.63 22.87 -66.33
C ALA A 117 26.61 21.51 -65.60
N SER A 118 27.54 21.33 -64.66
CA SER A 118 27.66 20.20 -63.75
C SER A 118 26.80 20.35 -62.47
N TYR A 119 26.20 21.51 -62.24
CA TYR A 119 25.31 21.77 -61.10
C TYR A 119 24.02 20.93 -61.19
N LYS A 120 23.80 20.03 -60.22
CA LYS A 120 22.53 19.36 -59.97
C LYS A 120 22.26 19.27 -58.47
N GLU A 121 21.11 19.77 -58.06
CA GLU A 121 20.60 19.86 -56.68
C GLU A 121 19.27 19.13 -56.60
N PHE A 122 19.06 18.18 -55.67
CA PHE A 122 17.71 17.73 -55.29
C PHE A 122 17.63 17.17 -53.85
N LEU A 123 16.48 17.46 -53.22
CA LEU A 123 16.17 17.56 -51.78
C LEU A 123 15.87 16.24 -51.04
N PRO A 124 16.14 16.15 -49.72
CA PRO A 124 15.33 15.31 -48.84
C PRO A 124 13.95 15.97 -48.64
N ASN A 125 12.89 15.16 -48.62
CA ASN A 125 11.49 15.59 -48.53
C ASN A 125 11.27 16.69 -47.44
N PRO A 126 10.96 17.96 -47.81
CA PRO A 126 10.89 19.08 -46.87
C PRO A 126 9.75 18.98 -45.85
N SER A 127 8.82 18.03 -46.00
CA SER A 127 7.69 17.82 -45.08
C SER A 127 8.06 17.31 -43.67
N LYS A 128 9.36 17.19 -43.33
CA LYS A 128 9.80 16.62 -42.05
C LYS A 128 10.83 17.44 -41.29
N LEU A 129 11.20 18.63 -41.78
CA LEU A 129 11.95 19.57 -40.95
C LEU A 129 10.94 20.40 -40.16
N PRO A 130 11.12 20.55 -38.83
CA PRO A 130 10.14 21.22 -37.98
C PRO A 130 10.17 22.76 -38.11
N PHE A 131 11.02 23.31 -38.99
CA PHE A 131 11.14 24.75 -39.26
C PHE A 131 11.53 25.01 -40.72
N ASP A 132 11.19 26.21 -41.21
CA ASP A 132 11.60 26.70 -42.53
C ASP A 132 13.08 27.07 -42.51
N THR A 133 13.86 26.56 -43.47
CA THR A 133 15.27 26.91 -43.67
C THR A 133 15.40 28.22 -44.45
N SER A 134 16.50 28.95 -44.27
CA SER A 134 16.83 30.16 -45.04
C SER A 134 17.19 29.81 -46.49
N ALA A 135 17.45 30.84 -47.29
CA ALA A 135 17.81 30.67 -48.71
C ALA A 135 19.21 30.05 -48.92
N SER A 136 20.08 30.06 -47.90
CA SER A 136 21.36 29.35 -47.92
C SER A 136 21.71 28.78 -46.55
N ILE A 137 22.57 27.75 -46.55
CA ILE A 137 22.95 27.05 -45.32
C ILE A 137 23.91 27.85 -44.45
N GLU A 138 24.72 28.74 -45.04
CA GLU A 138 25.58 29.67 -44.29
C GLU A 138 24.76 30.68 -43.49
N GLU A 139 23.61 31.12 -44.03
CA GLU A 139 22.67 31.95 -43.26
C GLU A 139 22.00 31.15 -42.15
N ASP A 140 21.67 29.88 -42.39
CA ASP A 140 21.11 29.04 -41.35
C ASP A 140 22.09 28.75 -40.21
N PHE A 141 23.37 28.56 -40.53
CA PHE A 141 24.42 28.44 -39.50
C PHE A 141 24.62 29.76 -38.75
N ALA A 142 24.58 30.91 -39.44
CA ALA A 142 24.68 32.22 -38.79
C ALA A 142 23.46 32.53 -37.90
N LYS A 143 22.30 31.93 -38.19
CA LYS A 143 21.06 31.99 -37.39
C LYS A 143 20.96 30.85 -36.37
N GLU A 144 21.97 29.99 -36.26
CA GLU A 144 22.02 28.85 -35.35
C GLU A 144 20.90 27.80 -35.54
N TYR A 145 20.30 27.70 -36.75
CA TYR A 145 19.31 26.66 -37.04
C TYR A 145 19.92 25.25 -37.10
N TRP A 146 21.23 25.15 -37.33
CA TRP A 146 21.98 23.91 -37.37
C TRP A 146 23.24 24.00 -36.51
N LEU A 147 23.56 22.93 -35.79
CA LEU A 147 24.82 22.75 -35.09
C LEU A 147 25.94 22.39 -36.07
N GLU A 148 27.21 22.63 -35.73
CA GLU A 148 28.38 22.38 -36.60
C GLU A 148 28.48 20.93 -37.15
N ASN A 149 27.79 19.97 -36.52
CA ASN A 149 27.70 18.58 -36.96
C ASN A 149 26.47 18.28 -37.87
N GLY A 150 25.74 19.30 -38.32
CA GLY A 150 24.58 19.15 -39.22
C GLY A 150 23.28 18.72 -38.52
N VAL A 151 23.20 18.85 -37.19
CA VAL A 151 22.00 18.52 -36.41
C VAL A 151 21.14 19.79 -36.20
N PRO A 152 19.81 19.74 -36.41
CA PRO A 152 18.92 20.87 -36.11
C PRO A 152 19.04 21.35 -34.66
N SER A 153 19.08 22.66 -34.44
CA SER A 153 19.13 23.25 -33.10
C SER A 153 17.82 23.00 -32.35
N THR A 154 17.90 22.33 -31.20
CA THR A 154 16.73 21.98 -30.38
C THR A 154 15.93 23.20 -29.94
N PHE A 155 16.59 24.35 -29.74
CA PHE A 155 15.94 25.60 -29.38
C PHE A 155 14.94 26.08 -30.46
N HIS A 156 15.32 26.03 -31.73
CA HIS A 156 14.47 26.49 -32.83
C HIS A 156 13.37 25.49 -33.18
N VAL A 157 13.62 24.19 -32.99
CA VAL A 157 12.58 23.16 -33.08
C VAL A 157 11.46 23.44 -32.07
N ASP A 158 11.82 23.78 -30.83
CA ASP A 158 10.84 24.05 -29.77
C ASP A 158 10.09 25.37 -29.97
N GLU A 159 10.73 26.41 -30.52
CA GLU A 159 10.06 27.67 -30.89
C GLU A 159 9.02 27.48 -32.00
N GLU A 160 9.34 26.70 -33.03
CA GLU A 160 8.44 26.52 -34.17
C GLU A 160 7.26 25.59 -33.83
N ILE A 161 7.47 24.61 -32.94
CA ILE A 161 6.39 23.82 -32.34
C ILE A 161 5.45 24.73 -31.51
N LYS A 162 5.99 25.71 -30.78
CA LYS A 162 5.19 26.72 -30.07
C LYS A 162 4.40 27.61 -31.03
N LYS A 163 5.02 28.12 -32.09
CA LYS A 163 4.35 28.93 -33.13
C LYS A 163 3.23 28.17 -33.84
N ASN A 164 3.48 26.91 -34.21
CA ASN A 164 2.48 26.10 -34.88
C ASN A 164 1.32 25.71 -33.95
N SER A 165 1.54 25.66 -32.62
CA SER A 165 0.45 25.53 -31.66
C SER A 165 -0.41 26.79 -31.50
N GLU A 166 0.00 27.95 -32.04
CA GLU A 166 -0.72 29.24 -31.94
C GLU A 166 -1.49 29.65 -33.22
N ILE A 167 -1.32 28.97 -34.35
CA ILE A 167 -1.84 29.42 -35.65
C ILE A 167 -3.19 28.80 -36.07
N ASP A 168 -3.68 27.71 -35.48
CA ASP A 168 -4.91 27.07 -35.97
C ASP A 168 -6.17 27.34 -35.11
N THR A 169 -6.83 28.48 -35.32
CA THR A 169 -8.23 28.72 -34.86
C THR A 169 -9.17 29.37 -35.89
N GLY A 170 -8.82 29.35 -37.19
CA GLY A 170 -9.81 29.44 -38.28
C GLY A 170 -10.66 30.71 -38.46
N THR A 171 -10.27 31.90 -37.97
CA THR A 171 -11.01 33.16 -38.26
C THR A 171 -10.11 34.32 -38.68
N LYS A 172 -10.42 34.97 -39.81
CA LYS A 172 -9.73 36.16 -40.34
C LYS A 172 -10.08 37.39 -39.48
N GLN A 173 -9.07 38.13 -39.02
CA GLN A 173 -9.21 39.21 -38.05
C GLN A 173 -8.64 40.54 -38.59
N MET A 174 -9.31 41.66 -38.30
CA MET A 174 -8.77 43.01 -38.53
C MET A 174 -8.12 43.55 -37.25
N VAL A 175 -6.94 44.18 -37.35
CA VAL A 175 -6.16 44.69 -36.20
C VAL A 175 -5.92 46.19 -36.36
N GLY A 176 -6.26 46.98 -35.34
CA GLY A 176 -6.04 48.43 -35.33
C GLY A 176 -6.57 49.10 -34.07
N THR A 177 -6.30 50.40 -33.88
CA THR A 177 -6.99 51.22 -32.87
C THR A 177 -8.38 51.59 -33.36
N SER A 178 -9.30 51.94 -32.45
CA SER A 178 -10.68 52.35 -32.81
C SER A 178 -10.72 53.41 -33.93
N LEU A 179 -9.89 54.45 -33.82
CA LEU A 179 -9.76 55.52 -34.82
C LEU A 179 -9.23 55.02 -36.18
N SER A 180 -8.28 54.07 -36.18
CA SER A 180 -7.65 53.58 -37.42
C SER A 180 -8.54 52.64 -38.25
N LEU A 181 -9.58 52.09 -37.63
CA LEU A 181 -10.51 51.15 -38.25
C LEU A 181 -11.74 51.86 -38.85
N ILE A 182 -12.01 53.11 -38.49
CA ILE A 182 -13.08 53.92 -39.12
C ILE A 182 -12.74 54.16 -40.60
N GLY A 183 -13.71 53.91 -41.49
CA GLY A 183 -13.56 53.98 -42.94
C GLY A 183 -12.99 52.71 -43.58
N LYS A 184 -12.69 51.66 -42.82
CA LYS A 184 -12.24 50.37 -43.37
C LYS A 184 -13.42 49.55 -43.85
N VAL A 185 -13.24 48.88 -44.99
CA VAL A 185 -14.18 47.94 -45.59
C VAL A 185 -13.97 46.55 -44.98
N ILE A 186 -15.03 45.93 -44.48
CA ILE A 186 -15.02 44.52 -44.05
C ILE A 186 -14.96 43.64 -45.30
N SER A 187 -13.84 42.93 -45.49
CA SER A 187 -13.64 42.05 -46.65
C SER A 187 -14.09 40.62 -46.40
N ASN A 188 -14.02 40.14 -45.14
CA ASN A 188 -14.55 38.85 -44.62
C ASN A 188 -14.21 38.65 -43.12
N GLU A 189 -14.08 39.73 -42.35
CA GLU A 189 -13.65 39.69 -40.94
C GLU A 189 -14.85 39.61 -40.00
N ASN A 190 -14.84 38.66 -39.08
CA ASN A 190 -15.88 38.50 -38.05
C ASN A 190 -15.42 38.93 -36.64
N ALA A 191 -14.14 39.33 -36.52
CA ALA A 191 -13.54 39.79 -35.27
C ALA A 191 -12.60 40.97 -35.50
N LEU A 192 -12.51 41.84 -34.49
CA LEU A 192 -11.59 42.96 -34.42
C LEU A 192 -10.59 42.74 -33.27
N ARG A 193 -9.33 43.13 -33.47
CA ARG A 193 -8.35 43.31 -32.39
C ARG A 193 -8.14 44.80 -32.18
N LEU A 194 -8.60 45.32 -31.05
CA LEU A 194 -8.33 46.70 -30.68
C LEU A 194 -6.97 46.76 -29.97
N THR A 195 -5.94 47.27 -30.67
CA THR A 195 -4.56 47.30 -30.15
C THR A 195 -4.44 48.08 -28.85
N GLU A 196 -5.23 49.15 -28.69
CA GLU A 196 -5.27 49.97 -27.47
C GLU A 196 -5.80 49.22 -26.23
N LYS A 197 -6.56 48.14 -26.42
CA LYS A 197 -7.14 47.34 -25.32
C LYS A 197 -6.51 45.95 -25.18
N GLN A 198 -5.68 45.54 -26.13
CA GLN A 198 -5.14 44.19 -26.27
C GLN A 198 -6.19 43.06 -26.21
N ARG A 199 -7.45 43.35 -26.57
CA ARG A 199 -8.56 42.39 -26.52
C ARG A 199 -8.98 41.96 -27.93
N ARG A 200 -9.35 40.69 -28.07
CA ARG A 200 -10.06 40.16 -29.24
C ARG A 200 -11.56 40.29 -29.01
N LEU A 201 -12.24 40.94 -29.94
CA LEU A 201 -13.67 41.23 -29.87
C LEU A 201 -14.36 40.67 -31.11
N ARG A 202 -15.40 39.85 -30.91
CA ARG A 202 -16.25 39.37 -32.02
C ARG A 202 -17.40 40.33 -32.27
N MET A 203 -17.74 40.52 -33.53
CA MET A 203 -18.89 41.32 -33.94
C MET A 203 -20.14 40.42 -34.00
N PHE A 204 -21.21 40.78 -33.28
CA PHE A 204 -22.47 40.05 -33.30
C PHE A 204 -23.70 40.98 -33.40
N PRO A 205 -24.57 40.81 -34.40
CA PRO A 205 -24.46 39.88 -35.53
C PRO A 205 -23.26 40.24 -36.44
N PRO A 206 -22.65 39.28 -37.17
CA PRO A 206 -21.53 39.57 -38.05
C PRO A 206 -21.96 40.49 -39.21
N PRO A 207 -21.15 41.49 -39.58
CA PRO A 207 -21.45 42.35 -40.72
C PRO A 207 -21.38 41.58 -42.05
N SER A 208 -22.10 42.08 -43.06
CA SER A 208 -21.98 41.56 -44.41
C SER A 208 -20.65 42.03 -45.04
N PRO A 209 -20.00 41.22 -45.89
CA PRO A 209 -18.83 41.67 -46.66
C PRO A 209 -19.16 42.92 -47.48
N GLY A 210 -18.26 43.90 -47.47
CA GLY A 210 -18.42 45.20 -48.13
C GLY A 210 -18.89 46.34 -47.22
N GLU A 211 -19.28 46.05 -45.98
CA GLU A 211 -19.65 47.08 -44.99
C GLU A 211 -18.46 47.98 -44.62
N VAL A 212 -18.70 49.28 -44.45
CA VAL A 212 -17.68 50.27 -44.04
C VAL A 212 -17.91 50.67 -42.60
N ILE A 213 -16.89 50.56 -41.75
CA ILE A 213 -17.00 50.93 -40.34
C ILE A 213 -17.17 52.46 -40.23
N ALA A 214 -18.31 52.92 -39.73
CA ALA A 214 -18.59 54.33 -39.52
C ALA A 214 -18.15 54.82 -38.13
N SER A 215 -18.31 53.98 -37.10
CA SER A 215 -17.82 54.29 -35.74
C SER A 215 -17.62 53.02 -34.90
N ILE A 216 -16.75 53.10 -33.91
CA ILE A 216 -16.48 52.04 -32.93
C ILE A 216 -16.54 52.65 -31.55
N ASN A 217 -17.27 52.02 -30.62
CA ASN A 217 -17.23 52.33 -29.20
C ASN A 217 -16.93 51.07 -28.37
N ASP A 218 -17.01 51.17 -27.05
CA ASP A 218 -16.63 50.09 -26.12
C ASP A 218 -17.46 48.80 -26.28
N PHE A 219 -18.65 48.88 -26.88
CA PHE A 219 -19.61 47.77 -26.94
C PHE A 219 -20.24 47.54 -28.32
N GLU A 220 -20.01 48.42 -29.30
CA GLU A 220 -20.69 48.39 -30.60
C GLU A 220 -19.81 48.95 -31.72
N VAL A 221 -19.94 48.35 -32.91
CA VAL A 221 -19.46 48.87 -34.20
C VAL A 221 -20.67 49.25 -35.03
N ALA A 222 -20.74 50.50 -35.48
CA ALA A 222 -21.75 50.95 -36.42
C ALA A 222 -21.13 51.09 -37.82
N PHE A 223 -21.89 50.73 -38.84
CA PHE A 223 -21.46 50.75 -40.24
C PHE A 223 -22.20 51.85 -41.03
N GLU A 224 -21.64 52.29 -42.14
CA GLU A 224 -22.21 53.36 -42.98
C GLU A 224 -23.60 53.00 -43.54
N SER A 225 -23.93 51.72 -43.67
CA SER A 225 -25.27 51.24 -44.05
C SER A 225 -26.34 51.48 -42.97
N GLY A 226 -25.94 51.85 -41.76
CA GLY A 226 -26.80 51.93 -40.59
C GLY A 226 -26.89 50.62 -39.79
N PHE A 227 -26.25 49.54 -40.26
CA PHE A 227 -26.12 48.29 -39.52
C PHE A 227 -25.23 48.48 -38.27
N LYS A 228 -25.50 47.69 -37.22
CA LYS A 228 -24.78 47.74 -35.94
C LYS A 228 -24.47 46.34 -35.45
N SER A 229 -23.23 46.10 -35.06
CA SER A 229 -22.77 44.87 -34.43
C SER A 229 -22.29 45.15 -33.01
N LYS A 230 -22.74 44.36 -32.04
CA LYS A 230 -22.17 44.39 -30.68
C LYS A 230 -20.78 43.77 -30.69
N LEU A 231 -19.87 44.34 -29.91
CA LEU A 231 -18.54 43.81 -29.65
C LEU A 231 -18.58 42.97 -28.38
N LEU A 232 -18.46 41.65 -28.54
CA LEU A 232 -18.40 40.70 -27.45
C LEU A 232 -16.93 40.33 -27.22
N GLN A 233 -16.46 40.46 -25.98
CA GLN A 233 -15.14 39.96 -25.60
C GLN A 233 -15.19 38.43 -25.63
N ASP A 234 -14.18 37.79 -26.22
CA ASP A 234 -14.13 36.33 -26.42
C ASP A 234 -14.36 35.50 -25.13
N ASP A 235 -14.28 36.12 -23.95
CA ASP A 235 -14.41 35.45 -22.65
C ASP A 235 -15.71 35.76 -21.87
N TYR A 236 -16.65 36.59 -22.37
CA TYR A 236 -17.87 36.89 -21.61
C TYR A 236 -19.16 36.93 -22.44
N GLU A 237 -19.95 35.87 -22.22
CA GLU A 237 -21.37 35.89 -21.81
C GLU A 237 -22.47 35.71 -22.90
N ILE A 238 -23.29 34.65 -22.73
CA ILE A 238 -24.77 34.64 -22.60
C ILE A 238 -25.50 33.47 -23.33
N HIS A 239 -26.42 32.83 -22.56
CA HIS A 239 -27.48 31.83 -22.86
C HIS A 239 -27.09 30.33 -22.95
N ALA A 240 -27.37 29.63 -21.84
CA ALA A 240 -27.05 28.23 -21.54
C ALA A 240 -27.53 27.19 -22.57
N ASP A 241 -28.67 27.40 -23.23
CA ASP A 241 -29.25 26.41 -24.15
C ASP A 241 -28.47 26.25 -25.45
N LYS A 242 -27.80 27.32 -25.91
CA LYS A 242 -27.02 27.30 -27.16
C LYS A 242 -25.59 26.80 -26.94
N TYR A 243 -25.05 27.00 -25.73
CA TYR A 243 -23.67 26.69 -25.37
C TYR A 243 -23.37 25.18 -25.27
N ILE A 244 -24.39 24.37 -24.92
CA ILE A 244 -24.25 22.91 -24.84
C ILE A 244 -24.15 22.29 -26.25
N LYS A 245 -24.87 22.83 -27.24
CA LYS A 245 -24.89 22.32 -28.61
C LYS A 245 -23.58 22.58 -29.36
N ASP A 246 -23.02 23.78 -29.23
CA ASP A 246 -21.92 24.22 -30.11
C ASP A 246 -20.52 23.77 -29.64
N TYR A 247 -20.33 23.39 -28.36
CA TYR A 247 -18.99 23.07 -27.82
C TYR A 247 -18.77 21.60 -27.45
N PHE A 248 -19.83 20.84 -27.18
CA PHE A 248 -19.72 19.39 -26.94
C PHE A 248 -20.11 18.55 -28.17
N ASN A 249 -20.64 19.20 -29.21
CA ASN A 249 -21.35 18.58 -30.34
C ASN A 249 -22.17 17.34 -29.93
N PRO A 250 -23.01 17.42 -28.87
CA PRO A 250 -23.84 16.29 -28.53
C PRO A 250 -24.93 16.19 -29.60
N THR A 251 -25.17 14.99 -30.10
CA THR A 251 -26.39 14.64 -30.83
C THR A 251 -27.61 15.14 -30.05
N ASP A 252 -28.71 15.50 -30.72
CA ASP A 252 -29.93 15.97 -30.04
C ASP A 252 -30.39 14.97 -28.94
N SER A 253 -30.07 13.67 -29.08
CA SER A 253 -30.24 12.64 -28.06
C SER A 253 -29.40 12.80 -26.79
N GLU A 254 -28.18 13.35 -26.86
CA GLU A 254 -27.31 13.60 -25.70
C GLU A 254 -27.75 14.84 -24.91
N LEU A 255 -28.38 15.81 -25.58
CA LEU A 255 -29.01 16.96 -24.94
C LEU A 255 -30.35 16.62 -24.30
N ASP A 256 -31.18 15.82 -24.98
CA ASP A 256 -32.39 15.24 -24.39
C ASP A 256 -32.04 14.30 -23.23
N PHE A 257 -30.90 13.62 -23.29
CA PHE A 257 -30.36 12.82 -22.20
C PHE A 257 -29.99 13.69 -20.98
N LEU A 258 -29.16 14.73 -21.15
CA LEU A 258 -28.78 15.66 -20.07
C LEU A 258 -30.01 16.37 -19.44
N MET A 259 -31.03 16.67 -20.24
CA MET A 259 -32.28 17.30 -19.80
C MET A 259 -33.29 16.31 -19.18
N SER A 260 -33.20 15.00 -19.49
CA SER A 260 -34.06 13.94 -18.93
C SER A 260 -33.49 13.26 -17.67
N CYS A 261 -32.27 13.62 -17.29
CA CYS A 261 -31.43 12.91 -16.31
C CYS A 261 -31.67 13.26 -14.82
N GLY A 262 -32.55 14.20 -14.49
CA GLY A 262 -33.12 14.18 -13.15
C GLY A 262 -32.21 14.49 -11.95
N CYS A 263 -31.13 15.26 -12.11
CA CYS A 263 -30.25 15.68 -11.01
C CYS A 263 -30.24 17.20 -10.81
N THR A 264 -30.15 17.62 -9.54
CA THR A 264 -29.93 19.01 -9.16
C THR A 264 -28.43 19.26 -9.11
N VAL A 265 -27.86 19.85 -10.16
CA VAL A 265 -26.48 20.35 -10.11
C VAL A 265 -26.52 21.77 -9.57
N LEU A 266 -26.02 21.98 -8.35
CA LEU A 266 -25.91 23.31 -7.77
C LEU A 266 -24.60 23.94 -8.27
N TRP A 267 -24.73 24.90 -9.17
CA TRP A 267 -23.60 25.68 -9.66
C TRP A 267 -23.39 26.89 -8.75
N ARG A 268 -22.16 27.07 -8.28
CA ARG A 268 -21.70 28.30 -7.62
C ARG A 268 -20.43 28.79 -8.31
N ASP A 269 -20.44 30.05 -8.69
CA ASP A 269 -19.23 30.76 -9.11
C ASP A 269 -18.31 31.06 -7.92
N ALA A 270 -17.12 31.59 -8.21
CA ALA A 270 -16.15 32.04 -7.21
C ALA A 270 -16.68 33.15 -6.27
N HIS A 271 -17.85 33.72 -6.54
CA HIS A 271 -18.48 34.80 -5.79
C HIS A 271 -19.71 34.34 -4.97
N GLY A 272 -20.08 33.06 -5.03
CA GLY A 272 -21.17 32.47 -4.26
C GLY A 272 -22.57 32.64 -4.87
N SER A 273 -22.68 33.08 -6.13
CA SER A 273 -23.96 33.22 -6.83
C SER A 273 -24.52 31.85 -7.18
N LEU A 274 -25.80 31.63 -6.90
CA LEU A 274 -26.42 30.29 -6.89
C LEU A 274 -27.31 30.12 -8.13
N ALA A 275 -26.90 29.28 -9.08
CA ALA A 275 -27.78 28.86 -10.17
C ALA A 275 -28.45 27.53 -9.79
N ARG A 276 -29.79 27.52 -9.77
CA ARG A 276 -30.62 26.35 -9.41
C ARG A 276 -31.27 25.80 -10.67
N ILE A 277 -31.13 24.50 -10.91
CA ILE A 277 -31.87 23.77 -11.94
C ILE A 277 -32.62 22.62 -11.24
N PHE A 278 -33.91 22.46 -11.53
CA PHE A 278 -34.78 21.43 -10.94
C PHE A 278 -35.04 20.26 -11.92
N THR A 279 -35.48 19.14 -11.33
CA THR A 279 -36.30 18.01 -11.87
C THR A 279 -35.62 16.62 -11.91
N THR A 280 -36.38 15.55 -12.24
CA THR A 280 -36.43 14.21 -11.58
C THR A 280 -35.98 12.98 -12.41
N LYS A 281 -35.38 11.99 -11.70
CA LYS A 281 -35.08 10.55 -12.03
C LYS A 281 -33.87 10.16 -12.92
N THR A 282 -32.87 9.56 -12.24
CA THR A 282 -31.79 8.62 -12.64
C THR A 282 -30.90 8.97 -13.85
N ILE A 283 -29.57 9.06 -13.63
CA ILE A 283 -28.55 9.31 -14.67
C ILE A 283 -27.71 8.07 -14.97
N ASN A 284 -27.57 7.73 -16.25
CA ASN A 284 -26.65 6.72 -16.79
C ASN A 284 -25.55 7.35 -17.67
N LEU A 285 -24.41 7.78 -17.10
CA LEU A 285 -23.34 8.38 -17.91
C LEU A 285 -22.53 7.29 -18.64
N GLN A 286 -22.58 7.26 -19.98
CA GLN A 286 -21.69 6.47 -20.84
C GLN A 286 -20.71 7.40 -21.60
N GLY A 287 -19.41 7.13 -21.54
CA GLY A 287 -18.37 7.86 -22.31
C GLY A 287 -17.25 8.52 -21.47
N ASN A 288 -16.03 8.52 -22.00
CA ASN A 288 -14.80 9.01 -21.34
C ASN A 288 -14.52 10.53 -21.52
N THR A 289 -15.41 11.29 -22.17
CA THR A 289 -15.00 12.53 -22.85
C THR A 289 -15.37 13.86 -22.15
N ILE A 290 -16.04 13.87 -21.00
CA ILE A 290 -16.70 15.12 -20.51
C ILE A 290 -15.85 16.01 -19.57
N TRP A 291 -14.72 15.56 -19.00
CA TRP A 291 -14.21 16.21 -17.76
C TRP A 291 -12.89 16.99 -17.83
N LYS A 292 -12.48 17.51 -19.00
CA LYS A 292 -11.17 18.18 -19.16
C LYS A 292 -11.13 19.70 -18.89
N ALA A 293 -12.26 20.38 -18.60
CA ALA A 293 -12.33 21.84 -18.68
C ALA A 293 -12.83 22.61 -17.42
N ILE A 294 -12.83 22.02 -16.21
CA ILE A 294 -13.35 22.69 -15.01
C ILE A 294 -12.22 22.98 -14.01
N LYS A 295 -11.43 24.03 -14.24
CA LYS A 295 -10.27 24.39 -13.38
C LYS A 295 -10.59 25.34 -12.21
N GLU A 296 -11.75 26.00 -12.19
CA GLU A 296 -12.02 27.12 -11.26
C GLU A 296 -13.35 27.03 -10.49
N TRP A 297 -13.99 25.86 -10.42
CA TRP A 297 -15.37 25.75 -9.93
C TRP A 297 -15.53 24.70 -8.83
N THR A 298 -16.59 24.83 -8.01
CA THR A 298 -17.02 23.80 -7.06
C THR A 298 -18.24 23.08 -7.62
N VAL A 299 -18.17 21.75 -7.75
CA VAL A 299 -19.29 20.93 -8.22
C VAL A 299 -19.85 20.16 -7.03
N THR A 300 -21.11 20.43 -6.66
CA THR A 300 -21.81 19.71 -5.60
C THR A 300 -22.92 18.87 -6.22
N PHE A 301 -22.85 17.55 -6.04
CA PHE A 301 -23.93 16.63 -6.36
C PHE A 301 -24.68 16.31 -5.06
N VAL A 302 -25.92 16.77 -4.94
CA VAL A 302 -26.78 16.48 -3.79
C VAL A 302 -27.93 15.60 -4.24
N ALA A 303 -27.96 14.35 -3.78
CA ALA A 303 -29.12 13.47 -3.95
C ALA A 303 -30.08 13.70 -2.77
N ASN A 304 -31.13 14.49 -2.96
CA ASN A 304 -32.05 14.86 -1.88
C ASN A 304 -33.01 13.73 -1.44
N HIS A 305 -32.96 12.54 -2.04
CA HIS A 305 -33.77 11.38 -1.63
C HIS A 305 -32.96 10.09 -1.68
N SER A 306 -33.23 9.19 -0.73
CA SER A 306 -32.60 7.86 -0.55
C SER A 306 -32.69 6.94 -1.77
N ASP A 307 -33.62 7.22 -2.70
CA ASP A 307 -33.96 6.33 -3.80
C ASP A 307 -33.24 6.68 -5.11
N TYR A 308 -32.44 7.75 -5.12
CA TYR A 308 -31.66 8.13 -6.30
C TYR A 308 -30.27 7.50 -6.26
N VAL A 309 -30.02 6.62 -7.22
CA VAL A 309 -28.72 5.97 -7.42
C VAL A 309 -28.10 6.56 -8.68
N PHE A 310 -26.92 7.17 -8.55
CA PHE A 310 -26.07 7.53 -9.69
C PHE A 310 -25.32 6.28 -10.13
N HIS A 311 -25.53 5.83 -11.37
CA HIS A 311 -24.81 4.70 -11.96
C HIS A 311 -23.78 5.19 -12.97
N THR A 312 -22.52 4.75 -12.82
CA THR A 312 -21.48 4.98 -13.82
C THR A 312 -20.80 3.67 -14.18
N GLN A 313 -20.79 3.33 -15.47
CA GLN A 313 -20.20 2.12 -16.02
C GLN A 313 -18.73 2.30 -16.48
N ASN A 314 -18.23 3.55 -16.53
CA ASN A 314 -16.86 3.87 -16.94
C ASN A 314 -16.09 4.54 -15.79
N ASN A 315 -14.75 4.52 -15.88
CA ASN A 315 -13.86 5.16 -14.90
C ASN A 315 -14.23 6.63 -14.72
N MET A 316 -14.54 7.04 -13.48
CA MET A 316 -14.78 8.44 -13.17
C MET A 316 -13.52 9.09 -12.63
N GLY A 317 -12.92 9.97 -13.42
CA GLY A 317 -11.78 10.79 -13.02
C GLY A 317 -12.18 12.25 -12.85
N PHE A 318 -12.04 12.78 -11.63
CA PHE A 318 -12.15 14.21 -11.36
C PHE A 318 -10.75 14.84 -11.30
N THR A 319 -10.48 15.88 -12.10
CA THR A 319 -9.16 16.55 -12.11
C THR A 319 -9.28 18.08 -12.05
N GLY A 320 -8.52 18.73 -11.16
CA GLY A 320 -8.30 20.18 -11.18
C GLY A 320 -9.39 21.05 -10.56
N THR A 321 -10.28 20.47 -9.74
CA THR A 321 -11.47 21.16 -9.21
C THR A 321 -11.20 21.82 -7.84
N ILE A 322 -11.79 23.00 -7.59
CA ILE A 322 -11.67 23.74 -6.31
C ILE A 322 -12.41 23.00 -5.18
N GLY A 323 -13.50 22.30 -5.50
CA GLY A 323 -14.25 21.51 -4.53
C GLY A 323 -15.19 20.51 -5.20
N ILE A 324 -15.20 19.26 -4.73
CA ILE A 324 -16.20 18.26 -5.15
C ILE A 324 -16.89 17.72 -3.90
N SER A 325 -18.21 17.69 -3.91
CA SER A 325 -19.00 17.14 -2.79
C SER A 325 -20.05 16.17 -3.32
N PHE A 326 -19.98 14.93 -2.80
CA PHE A 326 -21.02 13.93 -2.90
C PHE A 326 -21.59 13.69 -1.51
N ASP A 327 -22.86 13.97 -1.34
CA ASP A 327 -23.61 13.70 -0.11
C ASP A 327 -24.94 13.06 -0.50
N GLY A 328 -24.92 11.72 -0.63
CA GLY A 328 -26.06 10.91 -1.03
C GLY A 328 -25.66 9.54 -1.58
N ASN A 329 -26.62 8.61 -1.68
CA ASN A 329 -26.43 7.22 -2.11
C ASN A 329 -25.85 7.14 -3.54
N PHE A 330 -24.53 7.10 -3.64
CA PHE A 330 -23.81 7.05 -4.90
C PHE A 330 -23.40 5.59 -5.20
N LEU A 331 -23.55 5.09 -6.44
CA LEU A 331 -23.16 3.72 -6.79
C LEU A 331 -22.28 3.69 -8.04
N ALA A 332 -20.98 3.50 -7.86
CA ALA A 332 -20.08 3.23 -8.98
C ALA A 332 -19.96 1.72 -9.24
N GLU A 333 -20.08 1.33 -10.51
CA GLU A 333 -19.69 0.00 -11.00
C GLU A 333 -18.27 0.05 -11.63
N SER A 334 -17.53 1.11 -11.34
CA SER A 334 -16.21 1.41 -11.90
C SER A 334 -15.35 2.19 -10.89
N ILE A 335 -14.10 2.47 -11.24
CA ILE A 335 -13.15 3.21 -10.38
C ILE A 335 -13.68 4.63 -10.13
N VAL A 336 -13.64 5.06 -8.86
CA VAL A 336 -13.87 6.46 -8.47
C VAL A 336 -12.54 7.10 -8.11
N GLN A 337 -12.07 8.03 -8.95
CA GLN A 337 -10.77 8.69 -8.80
C GLN A 337 -10.90 10.21 -8.69
N TYR A 338 -10.28 10.78 -7.65
CA TYR A 338 -10.10 12.22 -7.45
C TYR A 338 -8.62 12.57 -7.59
N THR A 339 -8.28 13.51 -8.47
CA THR A 339 -6.89 13.90 -8.77
C THR A 339 -6.74 15.42 -8.71
N ASN A 340 -5.70 15.92 -8.05
CA ASN A 340 -5.38 17.35 -7.99
C ASN A 340 -6.58 18.22 -7.55
N CYS A 341 -7.29 17.80 -6.49
CA CYS A 341 -8.47 18.48 -5.97
C CYS A 341 -8.11 19.29 -4.72
N ASN A 342 -8.58 20.53 -4.61
CA ASN A 342 -8.33 21.34 -3.41
C ASN A 342 -9.18 20.87 -2.22
N ARG A 343 -10.42 20.46 -2.47
CA ARG A 343 -11.31 19.94 -1.42
C ARG A 343 -12.21 18.84 -1.99
N VAL A 344 -12.29 17.72 -1.30
CA VAL A 344 -13.20 16.62 -1.62
C VAL A 344 -14.03 16.30 -0.38
N ILE A 345 -15.34 16.20 -0.57
CA ILE A 345 -16.30 15.66 0.41
C ILE A 345 -16.95 14.45 -0.25
N ALA A 346 -16.72 13.23 0.24
CA ALA A 346 -17.25 12.01 -0.35
C ALA A 346 -18.00 11.19 0.71
N LYS A 347 -19.34 11.18 0.66
CA LYS A 347 -20.16 10.51 1.66
C LYS A 347 -21.20 9.57 1.07
N HIS A 348 -21.48 8.47 1.77
CA HIS A 348 -22.56 7.53 1.46
C HIS A 348 -22.44 6.91 0.05
N GLY A 349 -21.22 6.57 -0.36
CA GLY A 349 -20.93 6.04 -1.69
C GLY A 349 -20.62 4.55 -1.65
N GLU A 350 -21.13 3.78 -2.62
CA GLU A 350 -20.79 2.38 -2.83
C GLU A 350 -20.07 2.22 -4.18
N ALA A 351 -18.99 1.46 -4.19
CA ALA A 351 -18.24 1.09 -5.38
C ALA A 351 -18.18 -0.43 -5.48
N LYS A 352 -18.71 -1.05 -6.54
CA LYS A 352 -18.82 -2.52 -6.63
C LYS A 352 -18.43 -3.11 -7.97
N ASN A 353 -18.02 -4.38 -7.96
CA ASN A 353 -17.72 -5.19 -9.16
C ASN A 353 -16.70 -4.52 -10.10
N ILE A 354 -15.71 -3.84 -9.53
CA ILE A 354 -14.75 -3.06 -10.31
C ILE A 354 -13.72 -4.02 -10.92
N GLN A 355 -13.87 -4.24 -12.23
CA GLN A 355 -12.87 -4.93 -13.04
C GLN A 355 -11.90 -3.88 -13.59
N THR A 356 -10.81 -3.59 -12.88
CA THR A 356 -9.91 -2.52 -13.34
C THR A 356 -9.07 -2.99 -14.53
N GLU A 357 -9.14 -2.25 -15.64
CA GLU A 357 -8.03 -2.20 -16.61
C GLU A 357 -6.96 -1.20 -16.12
N ASN A 358 -5.70 -1.42 -16.48
CA ASN A 358 -4.52 -0.72 -15.97
C ASN A 358 -4.65 0.81 -16.04
N VAL A 359 -4.96 1.47 -14.93
CA VAL A 359 -4.60 2.89 -14.70
C VAL A 359 -3.28 2.87 -13.94
N GLU A 360 -2.28 3.60 -14.44
CA GLU A 360 -0.90 3.55 -13.95
C GLU A 360 -0.80 3.66 -12.41
N ASN A 361 -0.16 2.66 -11.80
CA ASN A 361 0.31 2.59 -10.40
C ASN A 361 -0.71 2.74 -9.25
N TYR A 362 -1.94 3.19 -9.48
CA TYR A 362 -2.98 3.33 -8.47
C TYR A 362 -4.20 2.51 -8.88
N ARG A 363 -4.47 1.44 -8.13
CA ARG A 363 -5.59 0.53 -8.39
C ARG A 363 -6.52 0.56 -7.21
N GLY A 364 -7.78 0.87 -7.44
CA GLY A 364 -8.77 0.69 -6.40
C GLY A 364 -10.17 1.19 -6.66
N ALA A 365 -11.04 0.96 -5.68
CA ALA A 365 -12.42 1.41 -5.75
C ALA A 365 -12.52 2.93 -5.55
N TRP A 366 -11.87 3.43 -4.51
CA TRP A 366 -11.81 4.83 -4.12
C TRP A 366 -10.35 5.29 -4.14
N ILE A 367 -10.01 6.15 -5.10
CA ILE A 367 -8.63 6.64 -5.31
C ILE A 367 -8.59 8.16 -5.12
N PHE A 368 -7.73 8.63 -4.23
CA PHE A 368 -7.52 10.05 -3.93
C PHE A 368 -6.05 10.43 -4.14
N LEU A 369 -5.77 11.21 -5.19
CA LEU A 369 -4.43 11.61 -5.62
C LEU A 369 -4.26 13.12 -5.52
N ASN A 370 -3.22 13.59 -4.82
CA ASN A 370 -2.89 15.00 -4.67
C ASN A 370 -4.10 15.85 -4.21
N VAL A 371 -4.78 15.39 -3.16
CA VAL A 371 -5.96 16.08 -2.59
C VAL A 371 -5.52 16.94 -1.40
N GLU A 372 -5.77 18.24 -1.44
CA GLU A 372 -5.35 19.14 -0.36
C GLU A 372 -6.20 18.93 0.92
N SER A 373 -7.50 18.69 0.79
CA SER A 373 -8.41 18.39 1.91
C SER A 373 -9.45 17.36 1.51
N LEU A 374 -9.60 16.29 2.30
CA LEU A 374 -10.52 15.19 2.04
C LEU A 374 -11.35 14.89 3.30
N ASP A 375 -12.67 15.09 3.23
CA ASP A 375 -13.67 14.66 4.23
C ASP A 375 -14.47 13.51 3.62
N TYR A 376 -14.44 12.33 4.21
CA TYR A 376 -15.19 11.19 3.67
C TYR A 376 -15.80 10.34 4.77
N ASP A 377 -16.95 9.73 4.48
CA ASP A 377 -17.68 8.91 5.46
C ASP A 377 -18.62 7.93 4.75
N ASP A 378 -18.83 6.76 5.32
CA ASP A 378 -19.71 5.71 4.79
C ASP A 378 -19.46 5.42 3.30
N LEU A 379 -18.18 5.20 2.95
CA LEU A 379 -17.80 4.72 1.63
C LEU A 379 -17.66 3.19 1.68
N ASP A 380 -18.40 2.49 0.83
CA ASP A 380 -18.43 1.04 0.69
C ASP A 380 -17.67 0.60 -0.59
N ALA A 381 -16.94 -0.51 -0.52
CA ALA A 381 -16.27 -1.14 -1.66
C ALA A 381 -16.54 -2.66 -1.70
N LYS A 382 -17.16 -3.20 -2.75
CA LYS A 382 -17.59 -4.62 -2.79
C LYS A 382 -17.11 -5.34 -4.04
N ASN A 383 -16.69 -6.60 -3.92
CA ASN A 383 -16.28 -7.44 -5.05
C ASN A 383 -15.26 -6.73 -5.96
N ILE A 384 -14.20 -6.23 -5.35
CA ILE A 384 -13.10 -5.62 -6.10
C ILE A 384 -12.21 -6.79 -6.52
N GLU A 385 -12.62 -7.44 -7.60
CA GLU A 385 -11.97 -8.64 -8.11
C GLU A 385 -10.54 -8.32 -8.54
N GLN A 386 -9.60 -9.10 -8.03
CA GLN A 386 -8.30 -9.22 -8.65
C GLN A 386 -8.53 -9.83 -10.03
N ASN A 387 -8.32 -9.06 -11.11
CA ASN A 387 -8.31 -9.66 -12.43
C ASN A 387 -7.13 -10.65 -12.44
N PRO A 388 -7.38 -11.97 -12.51
CA PRO A 388 -6.32 -12.98 -12.44
C PRO A 388 -5.61 -13.00 -13.80
N GLN A 389 -4.95 -11.91 -14.16
CA GLN A 389 -4.07 -11.86 -15.32
C GLN A 389 -2.91 -12.83 -15.03
N PRO A 390 -2.81 -13.95 -15.77
CA PRO A 390 -1.78 -14.94 -15.53
C PRO A 390 -0.40 -14.30 -15.69
N GLY A 391 0.40 -14.29 -14.63
CA GLY A 391 1.79 -13.80 -14.68
C GLY A 391 2.01 -12.36 -14.24
N SER A 392 1.00 -11.65 -13.73
CA SER A 392 1.24 -10.41 -12.97
C SER A 392 1.31 -10.73 -11.47
N PRO A 393 2.50 -10.88 -10.87
CA PRO A 393 2.64 -11.04 -9.42
C PRO A 393 2.19 -9.80 -8.62
N HIS A 394 1.70 -8.75 -9.30
CA HIS A 394 1.41 -7.43 -8.73
C HIS A 394 0.05 -6.86 -9.17
N GLY A 395 -0.91 -7.71 -9.53
CA GLY A 395 -2.30 -7.29 -9.68
C GLY A 395 -2.92 -6.92 -8.34
N GLN A 396 -2.41 -5.88 -7.67
CA GLN A 396 -2.85 -5.50 -6.33
C GLN A 396 -3.97 -4.47 -6.44
N HIS A 397 -5.19 -4.82 -6.08
CA HIS A 397 -6.34 -3.89 -6.13
C HIS A 397 -6.65 -3.40 -4.73
N HIS A 398 -6.78 -2.09 -4.53
CA HIS A 398 -7.01 -1.50 -3.21
C HIS A 398 -8.47 -1.04 -3.08
N SER A 399 -9.11 -1.12 -1.92
CA SER A 399 -10.44 -0.52 -1.77
C SER A 399 -10.31 0.99 -1.64
N TYR A 400 -9.39 1.44 -0.79
CA TYR A 400 -9.11 2.85 -0.54
C TYR A 400 -7.63 3.13 -0.75
N SER A 401 -7.32 4.03 -1.69
CA SER A 401 -5.96 4.43 -2.02
C SER A 401 -5.81 5.93 -1.84
N PHE A 402 -4.91 6.33 -0.94
CA PHE A 402 -4.59 7.73 -0.69
C PHE A 402 -3.15 7.99 -1.13
N ASN A 403 -2.96 9.03 -1.94
CA ASN A 403 -1.65 9.50 -2.36
C ASN A 403 -1.57 11.01 -2.26
N ASN A 404 -0.60 11.52 -1.49
CA ASN A 404 -0.39 12.95 -1.29
C ASN A 404 -1.66 13.70 -0.81
N VAL A 405 -2.38 13.12 0.16
CA VAL A 405 -3.60 13.73 0.73
C VAL A 405 -3.26 14.50 1.98
N LYS A 406 -3.20 15.84 1.89
CA LYS A 406 -2.63 16.65 2.98
C LYS A 406 -3.51 16.72 4.22
N LYS A 407 -4.83 16.74 4.10
CA LYS A 407 -5.74 16.84 5.26
C LYS A 407 -6.84 15.79 5.17
N LEU A 408 -6.58 14.62 5.73
CA LEU A 408 -7.53 13.52 5.87
C LEU A 408 -8.47 13.77 7.06
N LYS A 409 -9.77 13.57 6.81
CA LYS A 409 -10.81 13.47 7.82
C LYS A 409 -11.82 12.40 7.39
N GLY A 410 -11.51 11.15 7.73
CA GLY A 410 -12.33 9.98 7.44
C GLY A 410 -13.29 9.64 8.57
N GLY A 411 -14.45 9.11 8.20
CA GLY A 411 -15.42 8.47 9.07
C GLY A 411 -15.30 6.95 9.01
N VAL A 412 -16.41 6.23 8.79
CA VAL A 412 -16.42 4.75 8.74
C VAL A 412 -16.54 4.27 7.31
N CYS A 413 -15.63 3.41 6.86
CA CYS A 413 -15.64 2.82 5.51
C CYS A 413 -15.65 1.30 5.57
N LYS A 414 -16.31 0.63 4.61
CA LYS A 414 -16.43 -0.83 4.58
C LYS A 414 -15.99 -1.41 3.26
N ALA A 415 -15.23 -2.50 3.28
CA ALA A 415 -14.99 -3.29 2.09
C ALA A 415 -15.26 -4.78 2.28
N ASP A 416 -15.80 -5.43 1.26
CA ASP A 416 -16.07 -6.87 1.25
C ASP A 416 -15.61 -7.50 -0.06
N ASN A 417 -14.94 -8.65 0.03
CA ASN A 417 -14.39 -9.38 -1.11
C ASN A 417 -13.47 -8.51 -1.97
N VAL A 418 -12.40 -8.04 -1.35
CA VAL A 418 -11.42 -7.11 -1.95
C VAL A 418 -10.01 -7.63 -1.73
N ASP A 419 -9.06 -7.21 -2.55
CA ASP A 419 -7.67 -7.65 -2.41
C ASP A 419 -6.96 -6.95 -1.25
N LYS A 420 -6.85 -5.61 -1.28
CA LYS A 420 -6.39 -4.80 -0.14
C LYS A 420 -7.45 -3.83 0.34
N LEU A 421 -7.63 -3.69 1.65
CA LEU A 421 -8.60 -2.71 2.17
C LEU A 421 -8.02 -1.29 2.09
N PHE A 422 -6.86 -1.04 2.70
CA PHE A 422 -6.34 0.32 2.87
C PHE A 422 -4.91 0.47 2.35
N HIS A 423 -4.68 1.52 1.56
CA HIS A 423 -3.36 1.82 1.01
C HIS A 423 -3.03 3.31 1.11
N ILE A 424 -1.87 3.62 1.70
CA ILE A 424 -1.31 4.97 1.73
C ILE A 424 0.03 5.01 1.01
N THR A 425 0.14 5.98 0.11
CA THR A 425 1.36 6.36 -0.61
C THR A 425 1.60 7.87 -0.50
N GLY A 426 2.82 8.31 -0.76
CA GLY A 426 3.18 9.72 -0.71
C GLY A 426 3.01 10.36 0.68
N VAL A 427 2.88 11.69 0.70
CA VAL A 427 2.78 12.49 1.93
C VAL A 427 1.32 12.72 2.29
N CYS A 428 0.81 11.93 3.24
CA CYS A 428 -0.56 12.09 3.76
C CYS A 428 -0.53 12.56 5.21
N SER A 429 -1.51 13.35 5.67
CA SER A 429 -1.66 13.71 7.08
C SER A 429 -3.13 13.82 7.50
N GLY A 430 -3.44 13.58 8.78
CA GLY A 430 -4.79 13.69 9.33
C GLY A 430 -5.38 12.36 9.84
N ASP A 431 -6.68 12.35 10.10
CA ASP A 431 -7.39 11.16 10.59
C ASP A 431 -8.11 10.49 9.42
N ALA A 432 -7.75 9.25 9.11
CA ALA A 432 -8.39 8.44 8.07
C ALA A 432 -9.62 7.68 8.60
N GLY A 433 -9.93 7.76 9.90
CA GLY A 433 -11.12 7.16 10.48
C GLY A 433 -11.00 5.64 10.67
N MET A 434 -12.09 4.91 10.43
CA MET A 434 -12.20 3.47 10.68
C MET A 434 -12.53 2.71 9.40
N PHE A 435 -11.79 1.62 9.14
CA PHE A 435 -12.01 0.73 8.01
C PHE A 435 -12.43 -0.65 8.49
N ILE A 436 -13.50 -1.19 7.89
CA ILE A 436 -14.01 -2.53 8.17
C ILE A 436 -13.85 -3.37 6.90
N GLY A 437 -13.03 -4.41 6.93
CA GLY A 437 -12.77 -5.30 5.79
C GLY A 437 -13.21 -6.73 6.08
N THR A 438 -13.96 -7.35 5.18
CA THR A 438 -14.32 -8.77 5.22
C THR A 438 -13.90 -9.48 3.93
N ASN A 439 -13.49 -10.75 4.02
CA ASN A 439 -13.08 -11.57 2.88
C ASN A 439 -11.99 -10.90 2.03
N LEU A 440 -10.91 -10.48 2.69
CA LEU A 440 -9.75 -9.85 2.08
C LEU A 440 -8.83 -10.90 1.45
N ASN A 441 -8.60 -10.82 0.14
CA ASN A 441 -7.80 -11.84 -0.57
C ASN A 441 -6.29 -11.72 -0.28
N ASP A 442 -5.80 -10.52 0.05
CA ASP A 442 -4.39 -10.25 0.39
C ASP A 442 -4.30 -9.40 1.67
N ASN A 443 -3.80 -8.17 1.60
CA ASN A 443 -3.42 -7.40 2.78
C ASN A 443 -4.58 -6.56 3.32
N GLY A 444 -4.83 -6.58 4.63
CA GLY A 444 -5.76 -5.64 5.25
C GLY A 444 -5.33 -4.19 5.05
N SER A 445 -4.26 -3.78 5.72
CA SER A 445 -3.71 -2.45 5.59
C SER A 445 -2.27 -2.51 5.09
N TYR A 446 -1.95 -1.71 4.07
CA TYR A 446 -0.65 -1.69 3.41
C TYR A 446 -0.11 -0.25 3.37
N ILE A 447 0.92 0.04 4.15
CA ILE A 447 1.49 1.39 4.29
C ILE A 447 2.87 1.43 3.62
N MET A 448 3.01 2.13 2.49
CA MET A 448 4.28 2.21 1.73
C MET A 448 4.83 3.62 1.51
N GLY A 449 4.06 4.66 1.87
CA GLY A 449 4.42 6.06 1.62
C GLY A 449 5.24 6.72 2.74
N THR A 450 5.07 8.03 2.86
CA THR A 450 5.60 8.86 3.95
C THR A 450 4.41 9.47 4.70
N PRO A 451 3.59 8.65 5.39
CA PRO A 451 2.52 9.21 6.22
C PRO A 451 3.14 10.14 7.26
N GLN A 452 2.59 11.33 7.45
CA GLN A 452 3.05 12.30 8.42
C GLN A 452 1.90 12.59 9.39
N GLY A 453 1.85 11.87 10.51
CA GLY A 453 0.79 12.02 11.50
C GLY A 453 -0.57 11.53 10.99
N VAL A 454 -0.59 10.42 10.23
CA VAL A 454 -1.85 9.78 9.85
C VAL A 454 -2.34 8.85 10.96
N SER A 455 -3.63 8.89 11.26
CA SER A 455 -4.30 7.94 12.16
C SER A 455 -5.34 7.10 11.42
N ALA A 456 -5.44 5.79 11.68
CA ALA A 456 -6.49 4.93 11.13
C ALA A 456 -6.78 3.72 12.03
N SER A 457 -8.04 3.31 12.15
CA SER A 457 -8.44 2.10 12.88
C SER A 457 -9.00 1.02 11.95
N PHE A 458 -8.88 -0.26 12.34
CA PHE A 458 -9.20 -1.38 11.46
C PHE A 458 -10.02 -2.49 12.16
N ILE A 459 -11.02 -3.03 11.47
CA ILE A 459 -11.68 -4.30 11.79
C ILE A 459 -11.56 -5.19 10.57
N LEU A 460 -10.83 -6.30 10.66
CA LEU A 460 -10.45 -7.13 9.51
C LEU A 460 -10.88 -8.58 9.73
N ASP A 461 -11.45 -9.20 8.71
CA ASP A 461 -11.79 -10.64 8.69
C ASP A 461 -11.39 -11.28 7.37
N GLY A 462 -10.71 -12.42 7.44
CA GLY A 462 -10.24 -13.20 6.29
C GLY A 462 -9.18 -12.43 5.52
N PHE A 463 -7.93 -12.39 5.96
CA PHE A 463 -6.84 -11.64 5.29
C PHE A 463 -5.59 -12.50 5.10
N GLN A 464 -4.64 -12.06 4.31
CA GLN A 464 -3.28 -12.59 4.27
C GLN A 464 -2.41 -11.95 5.36
N GLU A 465 -2.14 -10.65 5.28
CA GLU A 465 -1.46 -9.89 6.33
C GLU A 465 -2.37 -8.76 6.84
N ALA A 466 -2.61 -8.66 8.14
CA ALA A 466 -3.57 -7.68 8.67
C ALA A 466 -3.06 -6.24 8.56
N LEU A 467 -1.84 -5.99 9.02
CA LEU A 467 -1.16 -4.70 8.86
C LEU A 467 0.27 -4.90 8.37
N VAL A 468 0.59 -4.25 7.25
CA VAL A 468 1.94 -4.20 6.70
C VAL A 468 2.47 -2.78 6.75
N TYR A 469 3.56 -2.59 7.46
CA TYR A 469 4.23 -1.30 7.61
C TYR A 469 5.55 -1.31 6.85
N ASN A 470 5.62 -0.55 5.76
CA ASN A 470 6.75 -0.49 4.86
C ASN A 470 7.02 0.95 4.31
N PRO A 471 6.98 2.01 5.12
CA PRO A 471 7.23 3.35 4.61
C PRO A 471 8.68 3.53 4.17
N SER A 472 8.87 4.32 3.12
CA SER A 472 10.18 4.57 2.50
C SER A 472 11.01 5.69 3.15
N SER A 473 10.49 6.35 4.19
CA SER A 473 11.07 7.57 4.77
C SER A 473 11.18 7.49 6.29
N ASP A 474 12.24 8.10 6.82
CA ASP A 474 12.50 8.28 8.26
C ASP A 474 11.63 9.37 8.90
N GLU A 475 10.84 10.09 8.10
CA GLU A 475 9.84 11.06 8.61
C GLU A 475 8.44 10.42 8.77
N ALA A 476 8.30 9.14 8.42
CA ALA A 476 7.03 8.46 8.51
C ALA A 476 6.54 8.39 9.97
N SER A 477 5.26 8.70 10.16
CA SER A 477 4.54 8.53 11.42
C SER A 477 3.11 8.11 11.14
N PHE A 478 2.74 6.95 11.67
CA PHE A 478 1.42 6.34 11.47
C PHE A 478 0.91 5.82 12.81
N THR A 479 -0.32 6.20 13.16
CA THR A 479 -0.97 5.79 14.41
C THR A 479 -2.14 4.86 14.09
N VAL A 480 -2.21 3.73 14.77
CA VAL A 480 -3.33 2.79 14.73
C VAL A 480 -3.94 2.72 16.12
N PRO A 481 -4.95 3.55 16.43
CA PRO A 481 -5.56 3.53 17.76
C PRO A 481 -6.11 2.15 18.13
N TYR A 482 -6.71 1.48 17.16
CA TYR A 482 -7.33 0.18 17.33
C TYR A 482 -7.28 -0.68 16.07
N ILE A 483 -6.92 -1.96 16.22
CA ILE A 483 -7.05 -2.98 15.19
C ILE A 483 -7.57 -4.29 15.78
N ASN A 484 -8.59 -4.87 15.13
CA ASN A 484 -9.15 -6.18 15.44
C ASN A 484 -9.17 -7.02 14.18
N ALA A 485 -8.32 -8.04 14.11
CA ALA A 485 -8.07 -8.82 12.92
C ALA A 485 -8.33 -10.31 13.20
N LYS A 486 -9.19 -10.95 12.41
CA LYS A 486 -9.49 -12.38 12.52
C LYS A 486 -9.27 -13.15 11.22
N ASN A 487 -8.92 -14.42 11.33
CA ASN A 487 -8.83 -15.38 10.22
C ASN A 487 -7.79 -14.97 9.14
N GLY A 488 -6.57 -14.69 9.60
CA GLY A 488 -5.41 -14.46 8.75
C GLY A 488 -4.81 -15.76 8.20
N THR A 489 -4.32 -15.74 6.95
CA THR A 489 -3.56 -16.85 6.34
C THR A 489 -2.04 -16.67 6.47
N SER A 490 -1.57 -15.48 6.85
CA SER A 490 -0.16 -15.17 7.07
C SER A 490 0.09 -14.41 8.38
N ARG A 491 0.41 -13.11 8.34
CA ARG A 491 0.92 -12.35 9.50
C ARG A 491 -0.14 -11.43 10.09
N LEU A 492 -0.16 -11.25 11.40
CA LEU A 492 -0.94 -10.17 12.01
C LEU A 492 -0.29 -8.81 11.76
N LEU A 493 1.02 -8.69 12.02
CA LEU A 493 1.76 -7.45 11.84
C LEU A 493 3.09 -7.72 11.12
N ALA A 494 3.22 -7.20 9.91
CA ALA A 494 4.44 -7.27 9.11
C ALA A 494 5.21 -5.94 9.16
N LEU A 495 6.38 -5.93 9.80
CA LEU A 495 7.25 -4.76 9.97
C LEU A 495 8.39 -4.84 8.95
N ARG A 496 8.25 -4.17 7.80
CA ARG A 496 9.21 -4.33 6.69
C ARG A 496 10.31 -3.27 6.71
N SER A 497 9.96 -2.01 6.92
CA SER A 497 10.90 -0.88 6.89
C SER A 497 10.38 0.37 7.62
N GLY A 498 11.18 1.43 7.60
CA GLY A 498 10.83 2.78 8.03
C GLY A 498 10.69 2.97 9.54
N VAL A 499 10.03 4.06 9.98
CA VAL A 499 9.98 4.45 11.40
C VAL A 499 8.60 4.92 11.85
N GLY A 500 8.38 5.12 13.16
CA GLY A 500 7.29 5.95 13.69
C GLY A 500 5.89 5.31 13.71
N LEU A 501 5.81 3.98 13.76
CA LEU A 501 4.54 3.27 13.92
C LEU A 501 4.10 3.25 15.39
N ARG A 502 2.91 3.78 15.68
CA ARG A 502 2.27 3.72 17.00
C ARG A 502 0.98 2.91 16.91
N ILE A 503 0.78 1.95 17.80
CA ILE A 503 -0.43 1.14 17.86
C ILE A 503 -0.96 1.20 19.29
N GLY A 504 -2.21 1.62 19.46
CA GLY A 504 -2.87 1.57 20.77
C GLY A 504 -3.16 0.13 21.15
N LYS A 505 -4.21 -0.44 20.56
CA LYS A 505 -4.61 -1.84 20.83
C LYS A 505 -4.66 -2.67 19.56
N PHE A 506 -3.93 -3.78 19.56
CA PHE A 506 -3.96 -4.82 18.53
C PHE A 506 -4.58 -6.10 19.09
N ILE A 507 -5.65 -6.59 18.45
CA ILE A 507 -6.24 -7.90 18.75
C ILE A 507 -6.21 -8.73 17.46
N GLY A 508 -5.45 -9.81 17.45
CA GLY A 508 -5.37 -10.72 16.31
C GLY A 508 -5.78 -12.15 16.69
N VAL A 509 -6.62 -12.79 15.89
CA VAL A 509 -7.07 -14.18 16.15
C VAL A 509 -6.95 -15.01 14.88
N ASN A 510 -6.40 -16.22 15.00
CA ASN A 510 -6.18 -17.17 13.89
C ASN A 510 -5.28 -16.58 12.81
N ALA A 511 -3.97 -16.76 12.92
CA ALA A 511 -3.01 -16.39 11.89
C ALA A 511 -1.82 -17.36 11.87
N ARG A 512 -1.01 -17.29 10.81
CA ARG A 512 0.24 -18.08 10.72
C ARG A 512 1.30 -17.55 11.69
N ASN A 513 1.43 -16.22 11.77
CA ASN A 513 2.39 -15.48 12.60
C ASN A 513 1.70 -14.32 13.33
N GLY A 514 2.25 -13.93 14.49
CA GLY A 514 1.90 -12.67 15.14
C GLY A 514 2.63 -11.47 14.53
N ILE A 515 3.62 -10.94 15.23
CA ILE A 515 4.47 -9.83 14.75
C ILE A 515 5.70 -10.42 14.06
N SER A 516 6.04 -9.94 12.86
CA SER A 516 7.28 -10.36 12.19
C SER A 516 7.88 -9.31 11.25
N ASP A 517 9.20 -9.24 11.21
CA ASP A 517 10.01 -8.49 10.23
C ASP A 517 11.00 -9.39 9.46
N LYS A 518 10.82 -10.71 9.57
CA LYS A 518 11.74 -11.71 9.05
C LYS A 518 12.03 -11.46 7.56
N SER A 519 13.32 -11.46 7.21
CA SER A 519 13.82 -11.17 5.86
C SER A 519 13.62 -9.73 5.35
N TYR A 520 13.24 -8.78 6.20
CA TYR A 520 13.13 -7.37 5.84
C TYR A 520 14.12 -6.49 6.63
N ALA A 521 14.27 -5.23 6.20
CA ALA A 521 15.15 -4.26 6.85
C ALA A 521 14.72 -3.94 8.30
N GLY A 522 13.45 -4.16 8.62
CA GLY A 522 12.85 -3.92 9.94
C GLY A 522 12.40 -2.47 10.12
N THR A 523 11.46 -2.27 11.03
CA THR A 523 10.90 -0.94 11.35
C THR A 523 11.50 -0.43 12.65
N LYS A 524 11.82 0.87 12.74
CA LYS A 524 12.38 1.51 13.94
C LYS A 524 11.32 2.34 14.69
N ASP A 525 11.53 2.53 16.00
CA ASP A 525 10.63 3.29 16.87
C ASP A 525 9.16 2.83 16.76
N VAL A 526 8.94 1.51 16.80
CA VAL A 526 7.59 0.94 16.86
C VAL A 526 7.13 0.93 18.32
N GLN A 527 5.97 1.51 18.59
CA GLN A 527 5.37 1.57 19.93
C GLN A 527 4.00 0.93 19.89
N ILE A 528 3.75 -0.06 20.75
CA ILE A 528 2.48 -0.79 20.83
C ILE A 528 2.02 -0.82 22.29
N ASP A 529 0.85 -0.26 22.63
CA ASP A 529 0.43 -0.25 24.04
C ASP A 529 -0.05 -1.64 24.49
N ASP A 530 -0.90 -2.31 23.70
CA ASP A 530 -1.44 -3.66 23.98
C ASP A 530 -1.50 -4.49 22.70
N PHE A 531 -0.67 -5.54 22.61
CA PHE A 531 -0.67 -6.51 21.52
C PHE A 531 -1.18 -7.86 22.01
N HIS A 532 -2.38 -8.24 21.59
CA HIS A 532 -2.99 -9.54 21.89
C HIS A 532 -3.08 -10.38 20.61
N CYS A 533 -2.46 -11.57 20.61
CA CYS A 533 -2.64 -12.57 19.58
C CYS A 533 -3.17 -13.90 20.15
N GLU A 534 -4.10 -14.54 19.44
CA GLU A 534 -4.69 -15.83 19.81
C GLU A 534 -4.67 -16.81 18.63
N ASN A 535 -4.39 -18.09 18.89
CA ASN A 535 -4.37 -19.19 17.92
C ASN A 535 -3.41 -18.94 16.74
N ILE A 536 -2.13 -18.74 17.05
CA ILE A 536 -1.07 -18.66 16.03
C ILE A 536 -0.63 -20.09 15.68
N LEU A 537 -0.83 -20.53 14.43
CA LEU A 537 -0.88 -21.97 14.10
C LEU A 537 0.42 -22.60 13.57
N GLU A 538 1.32 -21.83 12.94
CA GLU A 538 2.49 -22.42 12.26
C GLU A 538 3.82 -21.88 12.78
N GLU A 539 3.93 -20.55 12.95
CA GLU A 539 5.16 -19.91 13.40
C GLU A 539 5.00 -19.27 14.79
N ARG A 540 5.71 -18.16 15.02
CA ARG A 540 5.85 -17.51 16.32
C ARG A 540 4.82 -16.39 16.50
N GLY A 541 4.44 -16.13 17.75
CA GLY A 541 3.68 -14.92 18.09
C GLY A 541 4.52 -13.64 17.95
N LEU A 542 5.84 -13.75 18.09
CA LEU A 542 6.82 -12.66 17.97
C LEU A 542 8.06 -13.15 17.21
N ASP A 543 8.41 -12.58 16.06
CA ASP A 543 9.63 -12.93 15.32
C ASP A 543 10.30 -11.68 14.76
N LEU A 544 11.16 -11.05 15.57
CA LEU A 544 11.86 -9.81 15.24
C LEU A 544 13.33 -10.11 14.95
N GLU A 545 13.86 -9.74 13.80
CA GLU A 545 15.26 -9.88 13.39
C GLU A 545 15.97 -8.53 13.37
N ASN A 546 15.30 -7.46 12.93
CA ASN A 546 15.90 -6.16 12.64
C ASN A 546 15.11 -4.95 13.19
N SER A 547 13.92 -5.12 13.77
CA SER A 547 13.05 -4.01 14.18
C SER A 547 13.32 -3.52 15.62
N ASP A 548 13.06 -2.24 15.87
CA ASP A 548 13.10 -1.64 17.21
C ASP A 548 11.65 -1.48 17.71
N VAL A 549 11.21 -2.39 18.58
CA VAL A 549 9.81 -2.50 19.03
C VAL A 549 9.72 -2.35 20.56
N THR A 550 8.86 -1.45 21.02
CA THR A 550 8.44 -1.33 22.42
C THR A 550 6.97 -1.71 22.56
N ILE A 551 6.68 -2.65 23.46
CA ILE A 551 5.32 -3.11 23.74
C ILE A 551 4.99 -2.87 25.22
N GLY A 552 3.86 -2.21 25.53
CA GLY A 552 3.37 -2.11 26.90
C GLY A 552 2.98 -3.49 27.42
N ARG A 553 1.99 -4.12 26.78
CA ARG A 553 1.62 -5.52 27.06
C ARG A 553 1.63 -6.36 25.79
N PHE A 554 2.38 -7.47 25.80
CA PHE A 554 2.25 -8.55 24.83
C PHE A 554 1.45 -9.68 25.48
N LYS A 555 0.35 -10.11 24.86
CA LYS A 555 -0.45 -11.27 25.28
C LYS A 555 -0.58 -12.27 24.14
N GLY A 556 -0.03 -13.47 24.32
CA GLY A 556 -0.13 -14.57 23.36
C GLY A 556 -0.93 -15.74 23.91
N LYS A 557 -2.06 -16.09 23.28
CA LYS A 557 -2.89 -17.24 23.69
C LYS A 557 -2.87 -18.34 22.65
N ASN A 558 -2.69 -19.60 23.06
CA ASN A 558 -2.67 -20.76 22.16
C ASN A 558 -1.68 -20.61 20.99
N ILE A 559 -0.47 -20.11 21.25
CA ILE A 559 0.58 -20.02 20.23
C ILE A 559 1.17 -21.43 20.00
N THR A 560 0.98 -21.95 18.79
CA THR A 560 1.40 -23.29 18.40
C THR A 560 2.50 -23.18 17.34
N SER A 561 3.72 -22.84 17.76
CA SER A 561 4.87 -22.84 16.84
C SER A 561 5.31 -24.28 16.54
N THR A 562 4.69 -24.91 15.55
CA THR A 562 5.06 -26.27 15.11
C THR A 562 6.43 -26.31 14.46
N GLN A 563 6.84 -25.25 13.77
CA GLN A 563 8.11 -25.23 13.03
C GLN A 563 9.35 -25.06 13.92
N TYR A 564 9.25 -24.27 15.00
CA TYR A 564 10.42 -23.83 15.77
C TYR A 564 10.37 -24.17 17.28
N GLY A 565 9.22 -24.61 17.81
CA GLY A 565 9.04 -24.82 19.25
C GLY A 565 9.15 -23.55 20.12
N GLU A 566 9.02 -22.36 19.53
CA GLU A 566 9.26 -21.06 20.17
C GLU A 566 8.00 -20.19 20.15
N VAL A 567 7.65 -19.57 21.29
CA VAL A 567 6.56 -18.57 21.32
C VAL A 567 7.01 -17.25 20.69
N GLY A 568 8.33 -16.98 20.77
CA GLY A 568 8.92 -15.79 20.17
C GLY A 568 10.42 -15.90 19.92
N ARG A 569 10.92 -15.04 19.03
CA ARG A 569 12.33 -14.85 18.71
C ARG A 569 12.65 -13.37 18.58
N VAL A 570 13.75 -12.97 19.19
CA VAL A 570 14.38 -11.66 19.00
C VAL A 570 15.81 -11.89 18.52
N GLY A 571 16.04 -11.56 17.26
CA GLY A 571 17.30 -11.65 16.54
C GLY A 571 18.27 -10.57 16.98
N ALA A 572 19.51 -10.71 16.52
CA ALA A 572 20.64 -9.93 17.03
C ALA A 572 20.53 -8.42 16.80
N ASN A 573 19.88 -8.00 15.71
CA ASN A 573 19.82 -6.60 15.28
C ASN A 573 18.54 -5.90 15.75
N ALA A 574 17.58 -6.65 16.31
CA ALA A 574 16.36 -6.10 16.84
C ALA A 574 16.60 -5.46 18.22
N LYS A 575 15.82 -4.42 18.54
CA LYS A 575 15.65 -3.94 19.92
C LYS A 575 14.23 -4.24 20.35
N PHE A 576 14.08 -4.90 21.49
CA PHE A 576 12.78 -5.29 21.99
C PHE A 576 12.62 -4.87 23.45
N LYS A 577 11.64 -4.00 23.72
CA LYS A 577 11.21 -3.69 25.08
C LYS A 577 9.79 -4.16 25.29
N CYS A 578 9.53 -4.84 26.41
CA CYS A 578 8.17 -5.25 26.79
C CYS A 578 7.93 -5.02 28.29
N ASP A 579 6.90 -4.25 28.67
CA ASP A 579 6.61 -4.03 30.08
C ASP A 579 5.94 -5.27 30.72
N LYS A 580 5.02 -5.91 30.00
CA LYS A 580 4.35 -7.13 30.44
C LYS A 580 4.21 -8.14 29.30
N TYR A 581 4.84 -9.30 29.43
CA TYR A 581 4.76 -10.42 28.50
C TYR A 581 3.93 -11.54 29.10
N GLU A 582 2.74 -11.77 28.57
CA GLU A 582 1.78 -12.80 28.98
C GLU A 582 1.69 -13.88 27.90
N THR A 583 1.84 -15.15 28.25
CA THR A 583 1.44 -16.25 27.36
C THR A 583 0.60 -17.29 28.09
N GLU A 584 -0.46 -17.77 27.43
CA GLU A 584 -1.44 -18.69 27.98
C GLU A 584 -1.76 -19.82 26.99
N GLY A 585 -1.62 -21.08 27.40
CA GLY A 585 -1.96 -22.24 26.59
C GLY A 585 -1.07 -22.48 25.35
N GLY A 586 -1.43 -23.50 24.56
CA GLY A 586 -0.63 -24.00 23.42
C GLY A 586 0.16 -25.27 23.78
N THR A 587 0.24 -26.22 22.85
CA THR A 587 0.79 -27.57 23.12
C THR A 587 2.26 -27.76 22.75
N ALA A 588 2.88 -26.80 22.04
CA ALA A 588 4.18 -27.01 21.40
C ALA A 588 5.25 -25.94 21.69
N ALA A 589 4.87 -24.70 21.99
CA ALA A 589 5.82 -23.60 22.10
C ALA A 589 6.17 -23.32 23.57
N THR A 590 7.43 -23.57 23.97
CA THR A 590 7.86 -23.45 25.38
C THR A 590 9.03 -22.50 25.58
N ALA A 591 9.50 -21.85 24.52
CA ALA A 591 10.70 -21.01 24.58
C ALA A 591 10.54 -19.63 23.93
N LEU A 592 11.14 -18.62 24.57
CA LEU A 592 11.48 -17.33 23.94
C LEU A 592 12.98 -17.37 23.64
N ARG A 593 13.37 -17.25 22.36
CA ARG A 593 14.78 -17.24 21.94
C ARG A 593 15.30 -15.82 21.76
N ILE A 594 16.46 -15.52 22.31
CA ILE A 594 17.17 -14.25 22.13
C ILE A 594 18.56 -14.55 21.57
N GLN A 595 18.84 -14.18 20.31
CA GLN A 595 20.03 -14.62 19.58
C GLN A 595 21.28 -13.75 19.79
N HIS A 596 21.14 -12.53 20.33
CA HIS A 596 22.29 -11.72 20.70
C HIS A 596 21.88 -10.64 21.70
N LEU A 597 22.64 -10.49 22.78
CA LEU A 597 22.46 -9.42 23.76
C LEU A 597 23.68 -8.50 23.68
N ASP A 598 23.62 -7.52 22.78
CA ASP A 598 24.33 -6.28 23.08
C ASP A 598 23.59 -5.60 24.23
N LEU A 599 24.34 -5.09 25.21
CA LEU A 599 23.80 -4.46 26.42
C LEU A 599 22.67 -3.48 26.08
N GLY A 600 21.47 -3.73 26.66
CA GLY A 600 20.31 -2.85 26.53
C GLY A 600 19.40 -3.09 25.31
N ARG A 601 19.65 -4.10 24.46
CA ARG A 601 18.79 -4.37 23.29
C ARG A 601 17.50 -5.10 23.61
N VAL A 602 17.45 -5.94 24.64
CA VAL A 602 16.22 -6.63 25.08
C VAL A 602 15.94 -6.33 26.54
N LEU A 603 14.76 -5.76 26.82
CA LEU A 603 14.29 -5.45 28.17
C LEU A 603 12.86 -5.94 28.35
N ILE A 604 12.68 -7.00 29.14
CA ILE A 604 11.34 -7.49 29.51
C ILE A 604 11.19 -7.31 31.02
N ASN A 605 10.25 -6.47 31.44
CA ASN A 605 10.08 -6.11 32.86
C ASN A 605 9.39 -7.24 33.63
N THR A 606 8.28 -7.76 33.09
CA THR A 606 7.49 -8.83 33.71
C THR A 606 7.14 -9.89 32.68
N VAL A 607 7.38 -11.16 33.00
CA VAL A 607 6.88 -12.32 32.24
C VAL A 607 5.90 -13.11 33.11
N GLU A 608 4.67 -13.29 32.65
CA GLU A 608 3.64 -14.14 33.24
C GLU A 608 3.27 -15.23 32.24
N THR A 609 3.50 -16.48 32.58
CA THR A 609 3.34 -17.55 31.59
C THR A 609 3.10 -18.91 32.24
N ASP A 610 2.18 -19.67 31.64
CA ASP A 610 1.95 -21.08 31.95
C ASP A 610 2.72 -22.03 30.99
N CYS A 611 3.12 -21.54 29.82
CA CYS A 611 3.72 -22.36 28.74
C CYS A 611 5.23 -22.16 28.51
N LEU A 612 5.83 -21.02 28.86
CA LEU A 612 7.27 -20.79 28.76
C LEU A 612 8.01 -21.56 29.86
N ASN A 613 8.64 -22.65 29.47
CA ASN A 613 9.46 -23.49 30.35
C ASN A 613 10.96 -23.11 30.27
N LYS A 614 11.36 -22.30 29.28
CA LYS A 614 12.76 -21.91 29.06
C LYS A 614 12.86 -20.57 28.34
N VAL A 615 13.84 -19.74 28.70
CA VAL A 615 14.34 -18.67 27.81
C VAL A 615 15.71 -19.09 27.33
N VAL A 616 15.87 -19.21 26.01
CA VAL A 616 17.11 -19.73 25.40
C VAL A 616 17.95 -18.56 24.91
N TYR A 617 19.14 -18.44 25.48
CA TYR A 617 20.20 -17.57 24.98
C TYR A 617 21.20 -18.42 24.19
N GLU A 618 21.46 -18.07 22.94
CA GLU A 618 22.56 -18.69 22.18
C GLU A 618 23.88 -18.12 22.70
N ALA A 619 24.58 -18.93 23.52
CA ALA A 619 25.83 -18.57 24.15
C ALA A 619 27.00 -18.92 23.24
N ASP A 620 27.66 -17.89 22.68
CA ASP A 620 29.02 -18.00 22.10
C ASP A 620 29.83 -16.69 22.21
N LYS A 621 29.34 -15.67 22.95
CA LYS A 621 30.12 -14.47 23.28
C LYS A 621 29.84 -14.04 24.72
N ASP A 622 30.92 -13.72 25.42
CA ASP A 622 30.93 -13.30 26.82
C ASP A 622 29.97 -12.11 27.03
N PHE A 623 29.12 -12.19 28.06
CA PHE A 623 28.22 -11.10 28.43
C PHE A 623 29.05 -9.99 29.09
N GLY A 624 29.61 -9.09 28.27
CA GLY A 624 30.16 -7.82 28.75
C GLY A 624 29.12 -7.17 29.68
N GLY A 625 29.45 -7.05 30.96
CA GLY A 625 28.47 -7.06 32.06
C GLY A 625 27.29 -6.08 31.96
N LYS A 626 26.15 -6.52 32.53
CA LYS A 626 24.87 -5.82 32.80
C LYS A 626 23.69 -6.06 31.82
N SER A 627 23.45 -7.29 31.40
CA SER A 627 22.14 -7.67 30.83
C SER A 627 21.15 -7.96 31.97
N PHE A 628 20.05 -7.20 32.06
CA PHE A 628 19.02 -7.34 33.10
C PHE A 628 17.75 -7.94 32.48
N ILE A 629 17.39 -9.17 32.85
CA ILE A 629 16.04 -9.71 32.61
C ILE A 629 15.27 -9.50 33.92
N GLY A 630 14.23 -8.65 33.87
CA GLY A 630 13.60 -8.05 35.04
C GLY A 630 13.04 -9.07 36.03
N ARG A 631 12.28 -10.06 35.55
CA ARG A 631 11.82 -11.27 36.26
C ARG A 631 11.13 -12.22 35.27
N ILE A 632 11.28 -13.54 35.42
CA ILE A 632 10.35 -14.55 34.84
C ILE A 632 9.51 -15.13 35.96
N ASN A 633 8.18 -14.97 35.94
CA ASN A 633 7.29 -15.43 37.01
C ASN A 633 7.71 -14.93 38.42
N GLY A 634 8.23 -13.70 38.51
CA GLY A 634 8.78 -13.15 39.75
C GLY A 634 10.23 -13.53 40.06
N PHE A 635 10.90 -14.35 39.24
CA PHE A 635 12.29 -14.79 39.44
C PHE A 635 13.30 -14.00 38.61
N LEU A 636 14.30 -13.42 39.28
CA LEU A 636 15.43 -12.75 38.62
C LEU A 636 16.26 -13.80 37.86
N ILE A 637 16.35 -13.71 36.52
CA ILE A 637 17.28 -14.54 35.73
C ILE A 637 18.45 -13.67 35.32
N GLN A 638 19.54 -13.73 36.09
CA GLN A 638 20.81 -13.12 35.70
C GLN A 638 21.76 -14.22 35.21
N GLY A 639 21.81 -14.39 33.89
CA GLY A 639 22.63 -15.39 33.19
C GLY A 639 24.09 -14.97 32.99
N GLY A 640 24.75 -14.44 34.02
CA GLY A 640 26.19 -14.21 34.00
C GLY A 640 26.95 -15.46 34.43
N ALA A 641 28.22 -15.60 34.01
CA ALA A 641 29.12 -16.57 34.63
C ALA A 641 29.13 -16.35 36.16
N PRO A 642 29.20 -17.42 36.98
CA PRO A 642 29.20 -17.26 38.42
C PRO A 642 30.40 -16.42 38.85
N SER A 643 30.17 -15.24 39.43
CA SER A 643 31.24 -14.45 40.04
C SER A 643 31.67 -15.14 41.33
N THR A 644 32.95 -15.01 41.67
CA THR A 644 33.47 -15.58 42.91
C THR A 644 33.29 -14.60 44.05
N LEU A 645 32.70 -15.06 45.16
CA LEU A 645 32.60 -14.34 46.42
C LEU A 645 33.41 -15.07 47.49
N THR A 646 34.08 -14.30 48.34
CA THR A 646 34.76 -14.82 49.52
C THR A 646 33.83 -14.68 50.72
N VAL A 647 33.65 -15.76 51.48
CA VAL A 647 32.89 -15.76 52.74
C VAL A 647 33.75 -15.08 53.79
N SER A 648 33.43 -13.83 54.13
CA SER A 648 34.16 -13.05 55.14
C SER A 648 33.29 -12.74 56.33
N ASN A 649 33.82 -12.93 57.55
CA ASN A 649 33.05 -12.80 58.80
C ASN A 649 31.71 -13.58 58.76
N ASN A 650 31.75 -14.78 58.21
CA ASN A 650 30.58 -15.64 57.98
C ASN A 650 29.46 -15.02 57.10
N ALA A 651 29.81 -14.07 56.23
CA ALA A 651 28.87 -13.39 55.35
C ALA A 651 29.37 -13.29 53.90
N ILE A 652 28.43 -13.13 52.97
CA ILE A 652 28.69 -12.71 51.58
C ILE A 652 27.71 -11.59 51.19
N THR A 653 28.12 -10.72 50.28
CA THR A 653 27.21 -9.77 49.62
C THR A 653 27.01 -10.18 48.17
N ILE A 654 25.78 -10.56 47.82
CA ILE A 654 25.44 -10.97 46.46
C ILE A 654 25.28 -9.74 45.57
N SER A 655 25.74 -9.85 44.33
CA SER A 655 25.58 -8.82 43.29
C SER A 655 24.88 -9.37 42.04
N GLN A 656 24.66 -10.68 41.98
CA GLN A 656 23.94 -11.36 40.92
C GLN A 656 23.27 -12.67 41.41
N SER A 657 22.49 -13.34 40.55
CA SER A 657 21.75 -14.55 40.92
C SER A 657 22.59 -15.83 41.00
N SER A 658 23.86 -15.81 40.59
CA SER A 658 24.74 -16.99 40.59
C SER A 658 26.14 -16.63 41.07
N HIS A 659 26.62 -17.32 42.10
CA HIS A 659 27.92 -17.09 42.69
C HIS A 659 28.66 -18.40 43.01
N ARG A 660 29.98 -18.38 42.82
CA ARG A 660 30.88 -19.36 43.42
C ARG A 660 31.38 -18.80 44.75
N ILE A 661 31.27 -19.55 45.83
CA ILE A 661 31.68 -19.14 47.16
C ILE A 661 32.96 -19.85 47.58
N ASP A 662 33.86 -19.12 48.24
CA ASP A 662 35.18 -19.57 48.68
C ASP A 662 35.39 -19.06 50.12
N PRO A 663 35.90 -19.86 51.07
CA PRO A 663 36.13 -19.36 52.43
C PRO A 663 37.26 -18.31 52.50
N GLU A 664 37.15 -17.36 53.44
CA GLU A 664 38.23 -16.42 53.80
C GLU A 664 39.31 -17.15 54.62
N GLU A 665 40.22 -17.89 53.97
CA GLU A 665 41.53 -18.24 54.56
C GLU A 665 42.49 -18.92 53.55
N VAL A 666 43.78 -18.82 53.82
CA VAL A 666 44.89 -19.34 52.99
C VAL A 666 45.55 -20.51 53.73
N GLY A 667 45.21 -21.74 53.36
CA GLY A 667 45.77 -23.00 53.89
C GLY A 667 45.20 -24.23 53.17
N ASP A 668 45.79 -25.42 53.39
CA ASP A 668 45.50 -26.64 52.61
C ASP A 668 44.13 -27.28 52.90
N VAL A 669 43.49 -26.94 54.03
CA VAL A 669 42.11 -27.33 54.37
C VAL A 669 41.45 -26.18 55.11
N VAL A 670 40.53 -25.48 54.44
CA VAL A 670 39.77 -24.37 55.04
C VAL A 670 38.29 -24.71 54.96
N VAL A 671 37.61 -24.63 56.10
CA VAL A 671 36.16 -24.75 56.22
C VAL A 671 35.62 -23.36 56.51
N GLY A 672 34.84 -22.81 55.57
CA GLY A 672 34.12 -21.55 55.80
C GLY A 672 32.68 -21.82 56.23
N GLU A 673 32.19 -21.04 57.18
CA GLU A 673 30.78 -21.06 57.54
C GLU A 673 30.07 -19.84 56.96
N LEU A 674 28.96 -20.05 56.27
CA LEU A 674 28.12 -18.97 55.73
C LEU A 674 26.86 -18.85 56.58
N HIS A 675 26.72 -17.72 57.27
CA HIS A 675 25.58 -17.41 58.15
C HIS A 675 24.67 -16.33 57.54
N THR A 676 25.26 -15.36 56.83
CA THR A 676 24.53 -14.19 56.32
C THR A 676 24.76 -13.97 54.83
N ILE A 677 23.68 -13.70 54.09
CA ILE A 677 23.74 -13.28 52.68
C ILE A 677 23.10 -11.90 52.58
N ASP A 678 23.90 -10.89 52.28
CA ASP A 678 23.47 -9.50 52.09
C ASP A 678 23.25 -9.18 50.61
N GLY A 679 22.49 -8.12 50.33
CA GLY A 679 22.30 -7.61 48.96
C GLY A 679 21.08 -8.16 48.22
N ALA A 680 20.07 -8.69 48.92
CA ALA A 680 18.80 -9.05 48.29
C ALA A 680 18.06 -7.79 47.77
N PRO A 681 17.87 -7.60 46.45
CA PRO A 681 17.24 -6.39 45.90
C PRO A 681 15.73 -6.33 46.17
N SER A 682 15.06 -7.46 46.37
CA SER A 682 13.63 -7.52 46.73
C SER A 682 13.23 -8.89 47.29
N ILE A 683 12.02 -8.97 47.86
CA ILE A 683 11.32 -10.26 48.11
C ILE A 683 11.33 -11.11 46.82
N ASP A 684 11.39 -12.43 47.00
CA ASP A 684 11.46 -13.48 45.96
C ASP A 684 12.77 -13.55 45.15
N THR A 685 13.82 -12.81 45.55
CA THR A 685 15.15 -12.97 44.96
C THR A 685 15.63 -14.42 45.13
N ILE A 686 16.08 -15.07 44.05
CA ILE A 686 16.79 -16.35 44.11
C ILE A 686 18.29 -16.12 43.93
N VAL A 687 19.08 -16.80 44.76
CA VAL A 687 20.53 -16.95 44.55
C VAL A 687 20.88 -18.43 44.42
N THR A 688 21.71 -18.76 43.43
CA THR A 688 22.37 -20.05 43.29
C THR A 688 23.80 -19.92 43.80
N LEU A 689 24.16 -20.72 44.79
CA LEU A 689 25.52 -20.78 45.33
C LEU A 689 26.15 -22.13 44.98
N GLN A 690 27.42 -22.09 44.59
CA GLN A 690 28.25 -23.26 44.34
C GLN A 690 29.58 -23.07 45.08
N THR A 691 30.22 -24.11 45.59
CA THR A 691 31.61 -23.94 46.05
C THR A 691 32.54 -23.67 44.86
N ARG A 692 33.54 -22.82 45.06
CA ARG A 692 34.56 -22.53 44.05
C ARG A 692 35.52 -23.70 43.84
N ASN A 693 35.76 -24.50 44.87
CA ASN A 693 36.86 -25.48 44.92
C ASN A 693 36.45 -26.75 45.67
N ASN A 694 36.83 -27.91 45.16
CA ASN A 694 36.62 -29.23 45.79
C ASN A 694 37.50 -29.48 47.02
N THR A 695 38.56 -28.70 47.20
CA THR A 695 39.48 -28.86 48.34
C THR A 695 39.11 -27.99 49.54
N ARG A 696 38.03 -27.20 49.43
CA ARG A 696 37.57 -26.27 50.46
C ARG A 696 36.08 -26.45 50.68
N ASP A 697 35.72 -26.60 51.93
CA ASP A 697 34.33 -26.80 52.33
C ASP A 697 33.69 -25.45 52.63
N VAL A 698 32.48 -25.23 52.12
CA VAL A 698 31.61 -24.15 52.60
C VAL A 698 30.38 -24.75 53.24
N ILE A 699 30.16 -24.46 54.52
CA ILE A 699 29.01 -24.92 55.29
C ILE A 699 28.02 -23.77 55.41
N ILE A 700 26.85 -23.94 54.80
CA ILE A 700 25.74 -23.01 54.90
C ILE A 700 24.95 -23.35 56.17
N LYS A 701 24.99 -22.44 57.14
CA LYS A 701 24.45 -22.66 58.48
C LYS A 701 22.96 -22.39 58.54
N HIS A 702 22.19 -23.32 59.09
CA HIS A 702 20.78 -23.10 59.39
C HIS A 702 20.61 -22.29 60.68
N GLY A 703 19.69 -21.32 60.68
CA GLY A 703 19.24 -20.63 61.89
C GLY A 703 20.25 -19.64 62.47
N LEU A 704 21.40 -19.46 61.80
CA LEU A 704 22.36 -18.40 62.06
C LEU A 704 22.20 -17.30 61.01
N GLY A 705 22.40 -16.05 61.40
CA GLY A 705 22.26 -14.89 60.51
C GLY A 705 20.87 -14.81 59.87
N ASN A 706 20.82 -14.77 58.54
CA ASN A 706 19.58 -14.66 57.77
C ASN A 706 19.29 -15.88 56.89
N ILE A 707 19.83 -17.07 57.19
CA ILE A 707 19.65 -18.28 56.39
C ILE A 707 18.82 -19.34 57.15
N HIS A 708 17.70 -19.77 56.56
CA HIS A 708 16.77 -20.76 57.10
C HIS A 708 16.58 -21.94 56.12
N LEU A 709 17.34 -23.01 56.32
CA LEU A 709 17.26 -24.24 55.54
C LEU A 709 16.13 -25.18 56.00
N PRO A 710 15.53 -25.98 55.11
CA PRO A 710 14.52 -26.97 55.50
C PRO A 710 15.11 -28.03 56.45
N ASN A 711 14.30 -28.53 57.38
CA ASN A 711 14.65 -29.53 58.38
C ASN A 711 15.68 -29.11 59.45
N GLY A 712 16.07 -27.83 59.48
CA GLY A 712 16.96 -27.33 60.54
C GLY A 712 18.41 -27.77 60.42
N GLN A 713 18.81 -28.34 59.28
CA GLN A 713 20.16 -28.90 59.08
C GLN A 713 21.04 -27.96 58.24
N ASP A 714 22.32 -27.90 58.59
CA ASP A 714 23.36 -27.25 57.81
C ASP A 714 23.57 -27.99 56.47
N ILE A 715 23.92 -27.25 55.42
CA ILE A 715 24.27 -27.82 54.11
C ILE A 715 25.75 -27.59 53.83
N LYS A 716 26.47 -28.67 53.54
CA LYS A 716 27.88 -28.64 53.15
C LYS A 716 28.01 -28.63 51.63
N LEU A 717 28.75 -27.68 51.08
CA LEU A 717 29.19 -27.64 49.68
C LEU A 717 30.69 -28.00 49.65
N ASN A 718 31.02 -29.23 49.24
CA ASN A 718 32.40 -29.76 49.21
C ASN A 718 32.86 -30.22 47.82
N SER A 719 31.99 -30.09 46.82
CA SER A 719 32.28 -30.34 45.40
C SER A 719 31.80 -29.16 44.57
N THR A 720 32.52 -28.78 43.52
CA THR A 720 32.16 -27.73 42.56
C THR A 720 30.85 -28.04 41.83
N ASN A 721 30.36 -29.28 41.94
CA ASN A 721 29.06 -29.71 41.45
C ASN A 721 27.94 -29.54 42.49
N ASP A 722 28.27 -29.31 43.75
CA ASP A 722 27.30 -29.03 44.80
C ASP A 722 26.73 -27.63 44.57
N THR A 723 25.42 -27.58 44.50
CA THR A 723 24.67 -26.35 44.27
C THR A 723 23.55 -26.26 45.28
N ILE A 724 23.30 -25.04 45.74
CA ILE A 724 22.10 -24.73 46.51
C ILE A 724 21.41 -23.53 45.88
N GLN A 725 20.08 -23.58 45.84
CA GLN A 725 19.25 -22.43 45.53
C GLN A 725 18.54 -21.95 46.78
N LEU A 726 18.63 -20.67 47.05
CA LEU A 726 17.99 -20.00 48.17
C LEU A 726 17.11 -18.87 47.65
N LYS A 727 15.94 -18.70 48.26
CA LYS A 727 14.94 -17.67 47.96
C LYS A 727 14.82 -16.72 49.15
N TRP A 728 14.90 -15.41 48.90
CA TRP A 728 14.69 -14.36 49.90
C TRP A 728 13.19 -14.13 50.13
N ASN A 729 12.70 -14.29 51.36
CA ASN A 729 11.29 -14.07 51.69
C ASN A 729 10.99 -12.68 52.29
N GLY A 730 11.96 -11.76 52.27
CA GLY A 730 11.88 -10.46 52.93
C GLY A 730 12.55 -10.40 54.31
N LYS A 731 12.86 -11.56 54.91
CA LYS A 731 13.54 -11.66 56.21
C LYS A 731 14.65 -12.71 56.26
N TYR A 732 14.46 -13.83 55.55
CA TYR A 732 15.38 -14.95 55.52
C TYR A 732 15.57 -15.47 54.09
N TRP A 733 16.74 -16.04 53.84
CA TRP A 733 17.06 -16.90 52.71
C TRP A 733 16.66 -18.34 53.04
N SER A 734 15.75 -18.92 52.28
CA SER A 734 15.29 -20.29 52.49
C SER A 734 15.31 -21.08 51.19
N LYS A 735 15.56 -22.40 51.27
CA LYS A 735 15.43 -23.26 50.09
C LYS A 735 13.97 -23.21 49.60
N PRO A 736 13.72 -22.93 48.31
CA PRO A 736 12.37 -23.02 47.77
C PRO A 736 11.84 -24.44 47.98
N VAL A 737 10.60 -24.55 48.48
CA VAL A 737 9.91 -25.82 48.73
C VAL A 737 9.52 -26.47 47.41
#